data_AF-A0A960PSC5-F1
#
_entry.id   AF-A0A960PSC5-F1
#
_cell.length_a   1.000
_cell.length_b   1.000
_cell.length_c   1.000
_cell.angle_alpha   90.00
_cell.angle_beta   90.00
_cell.angle_gamma   90.00
#
_symmetry.space_group_name_H-M   'P 1'
#
loop_
_entity.id
_entity.type
_entity.pdbx_description
1 polymer ?
#
loop_
_entity_poly.entity_id
_entity_poly.type
_entity_poly.pdbx_seq_one_letter_code
_entity_poly.pdbx_strand_id
1 'polypeptide(L)'
;MKAYRLSMIAIALLFSWGGAPASSQEPELEAMLAFETGGETLLGWGGGPAGTLHLDTVTVHGGKGAARLERDGASPGGFTSLTGRLPIDFAGRTLELHGFLHTVGVTGFAGLWMREDGPGGSLQFDNMNDQGLRGTTPWKEYTVRLPLHPKARELYFGVLVAGAGTVWADDLRLLVDGKPIAQAPKRVVQETVLEKDQEFDGGSGITVAALTPAQVEHLAVLGRVWGFLKYHHPRVASGELHWDYELFRVLPEVLGAADAEERNRALSRWLEKVGLPEACDPCATAPENAHLLPRLDWIRDEAQLGSKLSHKLRVVHANRFQGSEQFYVSKVPGVGNPVFDRELDYADRLPPDAGYRLLALMRLWNIAEYWFPYRDQIDDDWVGVLRELLPRFVAAGDWDGYRLELLALIARLRDTHANLWSALDVRPPRGDCYLPLELRFVEGRLTVAAFTDEEAGRASGMAVGDVIEALDGRPVDAWIEELSPYYAASNETTRLRDIAWFLGRGPCGKSKLSLLRGEVPRTAEVPRLEGRPPRVSPRDRPGETFQLLSPEVAYLKLSSIRAQDVAGYLDRAAKTRGLVIDLRGYPSEFMVFTLGRRLVEKPTPFARFTEGDLDNPGAFTWTQPLVLEPQAPTYRGRVAILVNEVSISQAEYTAMALRAGPRAVVVGGTTAGADGNVSRIPLPGGLYTQI
;
A
#
# COMPACT_ATOMS: atom_id res chain seq x y z
N MET A 1 21.19 -12.71 16.97
CA MET A 1 20.72 -11.68 16.02
C MET A 1 19.53 -10.97 16.66
N LYS A 2 19.71 -9.71 17.07
CA LYS A 2 18.69 -8.93 17.76
C LYS A 2 17.54 -8.65 16.80
N ALA A 3 16.31 -8.85 17.26
CA ALA A 3 15.08 -8.59 16.54
C ALA A 3 15.10 -7.18 15.93
N TYR A 4 15.29 -7.11 14.61
CA TYR A 4 15.03 -5.89 13.85
C TYR A 4 13.55 -5.56 14.01
N ARG A 5 13.29 -4.39 14.58
CA ARG A 5 11.98 -3.90 14.98
C ARG A 5 11.05 -3.82 13.76
N LEU A 6 10.07 -4.71 13.70
CA LEU A 6 8.97 -4.74 12.72
C LEU A 6 7.93 -3.60 12.92
N SER A 7 8.34 -2.44 13.45
CA SER A 7 7.46 -1.30 13.72
C SER A 7 7.37 -0.30 12.56
N MET A 8 7.99 -0.58 11.40
CA MET A 8 8.08 0.39 10.29
C MET A 8 6.76 0.71 9.59
N ILE A 9 5.74 -0.15 9.65
CA ILE A 9 4.60 -0.05 8.72
C ILE A 9 3.50 0.94 9.18
N ALA A 10 3.37 1.23 10.48
CA ALA A 10 2.24 2.02 10.96
C ALA A 10 2.46 3.56 11.01
N ILE A 11 3.71 4.03 11.00
CA ILE A 11 4.01 5.48 11.15
C ILE A 11 4.56 6.10 9.86
N ALA A 12 5.06 5.31 8.91
CA ALA A 12 5.69 5.83 7.68
C ALA A 12 4.73 6.64 6.76
N LEU A 13 3.40 6.50 6.92
CA LEU A 13 2.40 7.00 5.97
C LEU A 13 1.74 8.36 6.32
N LEU A 14 2.09 9.04 7.41
CA LEU A 14 1.32 10.22 7.88
C LEU A 14 2.16 11.47 8.18
N PHE A 15 3.06 11.85 7.28
CA PHE A 15 3.64 13.20 7.29
C PHE A 15 3.26 13.92 5.98
N SER A 16 2.16 14.67 6.01
CA SER A 16 1.80 15.58 4.92
C SER A 16 2.72 16.80 4.97
N TRP A 17 3.51 17.01 3.93
CA TRP A 17 4.39 18.18 3.81
C TRP A 17 3.78 19.17 2.81
N GLY A 18 3.55 20.40 3.26
CA GLY A 18 3.05 21.52 2.44
C GLY A 18 4.03 22.69 2.31
N GLY A 19 5.27 22.52 2.78
CA GLY A 19 6.33 23.54 2.69
C GLY A 19 7.11 23.46 1.38
N ALA A 20 7.89 24.50 1.06
CA ALA A 20 8.90 24.45 0.00
C ALA A 20 10.19 23.77 0.53
N PRO A 21 10.98 23.07 -0.33
CA PRO A 21 12.20 22.39 0.12
C PRO A 21 13.23 23.42 0.58
N ALA A 22 13.93 23.14 1.68
CA ALA A 22 14.97 24.02 2.17
C ALA A 22 16.19 23.97 1.23
N SER A 23 16.83 25.12 1.04
CA SER A 23 18.11 25.25 0.34
C SER A 23 19.23 24.60 1.19
N SER A 24 20.15 23.87 0.56
CA SER A 24 21.36 23.36 1.24
C SER A 24 22.43 24.44 1.47
N GLN A 25 22.14 25.71 1.15
CA GLN A 25 23.04 26.82 1.43
C GLN A 25 23.15 27.08 2.94
N GLU A 26 24.39 27.06 3.43
CA GLU A 26 24.77 27.06 4.86
C GLU A 26 24.06 28.13 5.70
N PRO A 27 23.95 29.41 5.30
CA PRO A 27 23.36 30.44 6.17
C PRO A 27 21.84 30.31 6.35
N GLU A 28 21.13 29.85 5.31
CA GLU A 28 19.68 29.70 5.34
C GLU A 28 19.27 28.46 6.14
N LEU A 29 20.01 27.36 5.97
CA LEU A 29 19.76 26.12 6.70
C LEU A 29 20.08 26.26 8.20
N GLU A 30 21.19 26.91 8.56
CA GLU A 30 21.53 27.16 9.97
C GLU A 30 20.48 28.05 10.65
N ALA A 31 20.05 29.13 10.00
CA ALA A 31 18.99 29.98 10.54
C ALA A 31 17.66 29.24 10.71
N MET A 32 17.30 28.38 9.76
CA MET A 32 16.10 27.53 9.83
C MET A 32 16.16 26.54 11.00
N LEU A 33 17.32 25.90 11.21
CA LEU A 33 17.52 24.89 12.26
C LEU A 33 17.60 25.51 13.67
N ALA A 34 18.10 26.75 13.79
CA ALA A 34 18.15 27.51 15.04
C ALA A 34 16.87 28.34 15.29
N PHE A 35 15.88 28.31 14.39
CA PHE A 35 14.65 29.10 14.49
C PHE A 35 14.86 30.64 14.55
N GLU A 36 15.94 31.12 13.93
CA GLU A 36 16.35 32.54 13.91
C GLU A 36 15.90 33.30 12.65
N THR A 37 15.02 32.70 11.85
CA THR A 37 14.48 33.30 10.63
C THR A 37 13.44 34.37 10.98
N GLY A 38 13.64 35.62 10.52
CA GLY A 38 12.76 36.74 10.89
C GLY A 38 11.28 36.51 10.51
N GLY A 39 10.38 36.53 11.50
CA GLY A 39 8.93 36.41 11.30
C GLY A 39 8.18 35.86 12.54
N GLU A 40 6.88 35.62 12.41
CA GLU A 40 6.02 34.97 13.42
C GLU A 40 5.81 33.46 13.13
N THR A 41 6.49 32.90 12.11
CA THR A 41 6.25 31.55 11.59
C THR A 41 7.52 30.71 11.54
N LEU A 42 7.36 29.38 11.55
CA LEU A 42 8.44 28.41 11.40
C LEU A 42 8.83 28.28 9.91
N LEU A 43 9.52 29.30 9.38
CA LEU A 43 9.94 29.35 7.97
C LEU A 43 10.82 28.14 7.60
N GLY A 44 10.62 27.58 6.42
CA GLY A 44 11.35 26.39 5.94
C GLY A 44 10.87 25.06 6.51
N TRP A 45 9.96 25.08 7.50
CA TRP A 45 9.38 23.89 8.09
C TRP A 45 7.95 23.64 7.59
N GLY A 46 7.64 22.38 7.31
CA GLY A 46 6.27 21.89 7.22
C GLY A 46 5.86 21.20 8.52
N GLY A 47 4.65 20.64 8.55
CA GLY A 47 4.19 19.86 9.69
C GLY A 47 2.71 19.98 9.94
N GLY A 48 2.25 19.29 10.97
CA GLY A 48 0.88 19.38 11.41
C GLY A 48 0.61 18.51 12.64
N PRO A 49 -0.62 18.50 13.14
CA PRO A 49 -1.79 19.20 12.58
C PRO A 49 -1.75 20.74 12.72
N ALA A 50 -2.55 21.45 11.93
CA ALA A 50 -2.68 22.91 12.03
C ALA A 50 -3.13 23.33 13.45
N GLY A 51 -2.60 24.46 13.93
CA GLY A 51 -2.86 24.98 15.28
C GLY A 51 -2.04 24.35 16.41
N THR A 52 -1.23 23.33 16.11
CA THR A 52 -0.37 22.66 17.11
C THR A 52 1.12 23.04 17.00
N LEU A 53 1.47 23.87 16.01
CA LEU A 53 2.84 24.31 15.71
C LEU A 53 2.96 25.82 15.84
N HIS A 54 3.92 26.29 16.61
CA HIS A 54 4.12 27.71 16.93
C HIS A 54 5.61 28.05 16.98
N LEU A 55 5.97 29.28 16.61
CA LEU A 55 7.24 29.87 17.00
C LEU A 55 7.07 30.54 18.36
N ASP A 56 7.91 30.21 19.34
CA ASP A 56 7.90 30.81 20.69
C ASP A 56 9.16 31.66 20.88
N THR A 57 8.98 32.92 21.28
CA THR A 57 10.08 33.89 21.51
C THR A 57 10.32 34.15 22.99
N VAL A 58 9.58 33.49 23.88
CA VAL A 58 9.67 33.61 25.33
C VAL A 58 10.40 32.41 25.93
N THR A 59 10.00 31.19 25.55
CA THR A 59 10.62 29.96 26.03
C THR A 59 11.61 29.45 25.00
N VAL A 60 12.84 29.95 25.08
CA VAL A 60 13.94 29.63 24.17
C VAL A 60 15.11 29.01 24.92
N HIS A 61 15.91 28.20 24.25
CA HIS A 61 17.18 27.70 24.76
C HIS A 61 18.32 28.65 24.38
N GLY A 62 18.37 29.01 23.10
CA GLY A 62 19.32 29.93 22.49
C GLY A 62 18.61 31.00 21.66
N GLY A 63 19.34 32.04 21.24
CA GLY A 63 18.82 32.99 20.25
C GLY A 63 17.55 33.75 20.63
N LYS A 64 16.63 33.88 19.66
CA LYS A 64 15.40 34.67 19.68
C LYS A 64 14.14 33.81 19.56
N GLY A 65 14.23 32.56 19.10
CA GLY A 65 13.05 31.74 18.84
C GLY A 65 13.30 30.26 19.09
N ALA A 66 12.24 29.54 19.44
CA ALA A 66 12.21 28.08 19.52
C ALA A 66 10.92 27.55 18.91
N ALA A 67 10.97 26.35 18.31
CA ALA A 67 9.76 25.69 17.85
C ALA A 67 8.99 25.11 19.04
N ARG A 68 7.69 25.42 19.12
CA ARG A 68 6.78 24.92 20.15
C ARG A 68 5.68 24.06 19.53
N LEU A 69 5.66 22.79 19.91
CA LEU A 69 4.62 21.83 19.54
C LEU A 69 3.72 21.62 20.75
N GLU A 70 2.44 21.96 20.63
CA GLU A 70 1.48 21.93 21.75
C GLU A 70 0.28 21.05 21.40
N ARG A 71 -0.04 20.10 22.28
CA ARG A 71 -1.16 19.18 22.12
C ARG A 71 -2.01 19.06 23.37
N ASP A 72 -3.30 18.96 23.16
CA ASP A 72 -4.31 18.73 24.19
C ASP A 72 -5.32 17.65 23.76
N GLY A 73 -6.41 17.48 24.52
CA GLY A 73 -7.46 16.51 24.21
C GLY A 73 -8.31 16.85 22.98
N ALA A 74 -8.24 18.09 22.47
CA ALA A 74 -8.97 18.54 21.28
C ALA A 74 -8.12 18.45 20.00
N SER A 75 -6.80 18.26 20.15
CA SER A 75 -5.85 18.19 19.04
C SER A 75 -6.12 16.97 18.16
N PRO A 76 -6.27 17.15 16.83
CA PRO A 76 -6.53 16.03 15.92
C PRO A 76 -5.33 15.08 15.81
N GLY A 77 -5.60 13.84 15.38
CA GLY A 77 -4.58 12.81 15.19
C GLY A 77 -3.92 12.32 16.49
N GLY A 78 -2.92 11.44 16.36
CA GLY A 78 -2.20 10.88 17.52
C GLY A 78 -0.94 11.66 17.93
N PHE A 79 -0.43 12.53 17.06
CA PHE A 79 0.83 13.26 17.25
C PHE A 79 0.84 14.57 16.45
N THR A 80 1.75 15.46 16.82
CA THR A 80 2.14 16.67 16.09
C THR A 80 3.59 16.51 15.66
N SER A 81 3.90 16.92 14.43
CA SER A 81 5.25 16.88 13.89
C SER A 81 5.60 18.20 13.21
N LEU A 82 6.81 18.66 13.49
CA LEU A 82 7.53 19.66 12.72
C LEU A 82 8.49 18.92 11.78
N THR A 83 8.46 19.25 10.49
CA THR A 83 9.10 18.46 9.43
C THR A 83 9.88 19.34 8.45
N GLY A 84 11.19 19.19 8.45
CA GLY A 84 12.11 19.72 7.44
C GLY A 84 12.37 18.67 6.36
N ARG A 85 12.77 19.14 5.18
CA ARG A 85 13.12 18.29 4.03
C ARG A 85 14.37 18.85 3.33
N LEU A 86 15.30 17.97 3.01
CA LEU A 86 16.50 18.27 2.22
C LEU A 86 16.76 17.16 1.18
N PRO A 87 17.19 17.50 -0.05
CA PRO A 87 17.74 16.51 -0.97
C PRO A 87 19.02 15.92 -0.40
N ILE A 88 19.26 14.63 -0.63
CA ILE A 88 20.52 13.96 -0.28
C ILE A 88 21.45 14.02 -1.48
N ASP A 89 22.06 15.20 -1.66
CA ASP A 89 23.10 15.50 -2.65
C ASP A 89 24.52 15.45 -2.07
N PHE A 90 24.65 14.93 -0.85
CA PHE A 90 25.89 14.80 -0.08
C PHE A 90 26.22 13.34 0.23
N ALA A 91 27.51 13.07 0.46
CA ALA A 91 28.08 11.77 0.76
C ALA A 91 28.56 11.72 2.22
N GLY A 92 28.60 10.51 2.78
CA GLY A 92 28.98 10.26 4.16
C GLY A 92 28.59 8.85 4.58
N ARG A 93 28.70 8.53 5.87
CA ARG A 93 28.31 7.22 6.43
C ARG A 93 27.18 7.32 7.43
N THR A 94 27.08 8.42 8.17
CA THR A 94 26.10 8.57 9.25
C THR A 94 25.51 9.97 9.27
N LEU A 95 24.19 10.04 9.29
CA LEU A 95 23.38 11.22 9.56
C LEU A 95 23.12 11.33 11.06
N GLU A 96 23.24 12.53 11.60
CA GLU A 96 22.88 12.83 12.97
C GLU A 96 22.07 14.13 13.05
N LEU A 97 20.90 14.08 13.68
CA LEU A 97 20.18 15.27 14.08
C LEU A 97 20.34 15.46 15.58
N HIS A 98 20.93 16.58 15.95
CA HIS A 98 21.09 17.05 17.33
C HIS A 98 20.12 18.20 17.58
N GLY A 99 19.72 18.39 18.82
CA GLY A 99 18.84 19.49 19.20
C GLY A 99 18.53 19.51 20.67
N PHE A 100 18.24 20.70 21.21
CA PHE A 100 17.78 20.84 22.58
C PHE A 100 16.28 20.68 22.62
N LEU A 101 15.77 19.87 23.57
CA LEU A 101 14.34 19.71 23.82
C LEU A 101 14.00 20.05 25.27
N HIS A 102 12.89 20.74 25.46
CA HIS A 102 12.25 20.98 26.76
C HIS A 102 10.81 20.48 26.69
N THR A 103 10.35 19.73 27.70
CA THR A 103 8.99 19.18 27.70
C THR A 103 8.21 19.61 28.92
N VAL A 104 6.90 19.76 28.77
CA VAL A 104 5.94 19.98 29.86
C VAL A 104 4.75 19.05 29.67
N GLY A 105 4.52 18.18 30.66
CA GLY A 105 3.30 17.37 30.73
C GLY A 105 3.09 16.37 29.59
N VAL A 106 4.16 15.94 28.89
CA VAL A 106 4.05 15.01 27.76
C VAL A 106 3.58 13.63 28.21
N THR A 107 2.41 13.21 27.76
CA THR A 107 1.78 11.94 28.18
C THR A 107 2.15 10.74 27.30
N GLY A 108 2.46 10.97 26.02
CA GLY A 108 2.89 9.93 25.08
C GLY A 108 4.41 9.84 24.99
N PHE A 109 5.02 10.61 24.09
CA PHE A 109 6.47 10.86 24.04
C PHE A 109 6.78 12.07 23.16
N ALA A 110 7.94 12.69 23.34
CA ALA A 110 8.49 13.67 22.42
C ALA A 110 9.85 13.20 21.89
N GLY A 111 10.33 13.75 20.77
CA GLY A 111 11.64 13.38 20.25
C GLY A 111 12.02 14.05 18.95
N LEU A 112 13.32 13.97 18.63
CA LEU A 112 13.82 14.21 17.28
C LEU A 112 13.52 13.00 16.41
N TRP A 113 13.38 13.21 15.11
CA TRP A 113 13.19 12.12 14.16
C TRP A 113 13.89 12.40 12.83
N MET A 114 14.24 11.32 12.12
CA MET A 114 14.78 11.34 10.77
C MET A 114 14.21 10.20 9.93
N ARG A 115 14.08 10.44 8.62
CA ARG A 115 13.70 9.46 7.61
C ARG A 115 14.46 9.71 6.31
N GLU A 116 15.06 8.68 5.76
CA GLU A 116 15.65 8.72 4.43
C GLU A 116 14.70 8.08 3.44
N ASP A 117 14.35 8.77 2.36
CA ASP A 117 13.52 8.24 1.28
C ASP A 117 14.36 8.04 0.01
N GLY A 118 14.14 6.92 -0.67
CA GLY A 118 14.68 6.62 -1.99
C GLY A 118 13.58 6.55 -3.06
N PRO A 119 13.89 6.05 -4.26
CA PRO A 119 12.88 5.89 -5.32
C PRO A 119 11.65 5.05 -4.89
N GLY A 120 11.81 4.19 -3.87
CA GLY A 120 10.73 3.39 -3.28
C GLY A 120 10.04 3.87 -2.04
N GLY A 121 10.29 5.11 -1.64
CA GLY A 121 9.89 5.61 -0.34
C GLY A 121 10.93 5.30 0.74
N SER A 122 10.46 5.13 1.98
CA SER A 122 11.31 5.14 3.18
C SER A 122 12.31 3.99 3.20
N LEU A 123 13.60 4.34 3.25
CA LEU A 123 14.75 3.45 3.37
C LEU A 123 15.21 3.27 4.82
N GLN A 124 15.14 4.35 5.62
CA GLN A 124 15.54 4.36 7.03
C GLN A 124 14.62 5.29 7.82
N PHE A 125 14.36 4.97 9.09
CA PHE A 125 13.54 5.79 9.98
C PHE A 125 13.92 5.58 11.45
N ASP A 126 14.03 6.67 12.21
CA ASP A 126 14.12 6.67 13.67
C ASP A 126 13.42 7.93 14.23
N ASN A 127 12.77 7.82 15.37
CA ASN A 127 12.03 8.89 16.02
C ASN A 127 12.24 9.00 17.54
N MET A 128 13.29 8.35 18.06
CA MET A 128 13.63 8.35 19.50
C MET A 128 12.54 7.83 20.45
N ASN A 129 11.48 7.17 19.96
CA ASN A 129 10.40 6.68 20.84
C ASN A 129 10.92 5.72 21.93
N ASP A 130 11.96 4.95 21.62
CA ASP A 130 12.60 4.05 22.57
C ASP A 130 13.43 4.75 23.65
N GLN A 131 13.77 6.03 23.47
CA GLN A 131 14.39 6.87 24.49
C GLN A 131 13.36 7.39 25.52
N GLY A 132 12.06 7.33 25.19
CA GLY A 132 10.98 7.49 26.15
C GLY A 132 10.88 8.87 26.82
N LEU A 133 11.20 9.95 26.10
CA LEU A 133 11.10 11.32 26.61
C LEU A 133 9.64 11.69 26.92
N ARG A 134 9.31 11.72 28.21
CA ARG A 134 7.94 11.88 28.75
C ARG A 134 7.92 12.84 29.93
N GLY A 135 6.72 13.33 30.25
CA GLY A 135 6.48 14.24 31.37
C GLY A 135 7.11 15.60 31.16
N THR A 136 7.59 16.20 32.25
CA THR A 136 8.24 17.51 32.25
C THR A 136 9.74 17.33 32.40
N THR A 137 10.52 17.88 31.48
CA THR A 137 11.99 17.81 31.48
C THR A 137 12.58 19.18 31.15
N PRO A 138 13.63 19.65 31.84
CA PRO A 138 14.31 20.89 31.46
C PRO A 138 14.98 20.75 30.09
N TRP A 139 15.41 21.87 29.51
CA TRP A 139 16.23 21.87 28.30
C TRP A 139 17.40 20.90 28.43
N LYS A 140 17.49 19.99 27.47
CA LYS A 140 18.57 19.02 27.37
C LYS A 140 18.81 18.70 25.90
N GLU A 141 20.06 18.49 25.53
CA GLU A 141 20.42 18.04 24.19
C GLU A 141 20.08 16.55 23.98
N TYR A 142 19.50 16.26 22.84
CA TYR A 142 19.19 14.92 22.35
C TYR A 142 19.75 14.70 20.95
N THR A 143 19.90 13.43 20.58
CA THR A 143 20.39 13.04 19.26
C THR A 143 19.63 11.83 18.72
N VAL A 144 19.34 11.86 17.42
CA VAL A 144 18.92 10.70 16.62
C VAL A 144 19.92 10.47 15.49
N ARG A 145 20.18 9.20 15.14
CA ARG A 145 21.22 8.82 14.17
C ARG A 145 20.70 7.80 13.16
N LEU A 146 21.06 7.97 11.90
CA LEU A 146 20.79 7.00 10.83
C LEU A 146 22.06 6.72 10.02
N PRO A 147 22.32 5.47 9.60
CA PRO A 147 23.34 5.20 8.60
C PRO A 147 22.89 5.74 7.23
N LEU A 148 23.70 6.57 6.58
CA LEU A 148 23.36 7.17 5.29
C LEU A 148 23.22 6.07 4.22
N HIS A 149 22.01 5.92 3.69
CA HIS A 149 21.69 4.83 2.77
C HIS A 149 22.16 5.15 1.35
N PRO A 150 22.87 4.23 0.65
CA PRO A 150 23.40 4.46 -0.70
C PRO A 150 22.36 4.72 -1.80
N LYS A 151 21.08 4.48 -1.53
CA LYS A 151 19.94 4.73 -2.43
C LYS A 151 19.08 5.94 -2.02
N ALA A 152 19.42 6.62 -0.92
CA ALA A 152 18.63 7.74 -0.42
C ALA A 152 18.70 8.93 -1.37
N ARG A 153 17.58 9.64 -1.51
CA ARG A 153 17.38 10.79 -2.38
C ARG A 153 16.91 12.00 -1.60
N GLU A 154 16.13 11.78 -0.56
CA GLU A 154 15.51 12.82 0.26
C GLU A 154 15.68 12.48 1.73
N LEU A 155 15.96 13.50 2.54
CA LEU A 155 16.02 13.42 3.98
C LEU A 155 14.86 14.23 4.56
N TYR A 156 14.00 13.56 5.32
CA TYR A 156 13.01 14.19 6.18
C TYR A 156 13.49 14.14 7.62
N PHE A 157 13.28 15.21 8.37
CA PHE A 157 13.74 15.28 9.74
C PHE A 157 12.93 16.28 10.54
N GLY A 158 13.03 16.25 11.87
CA GLY A 158 12.48 17.29 12.71
C GLY A 158 12.16 16.81 14.12
N VAL A 159 11.06 17.34 14.66
CA VAL A 159 10.65 17.15 16.06
C VAL A 159 9.20 16.68 16.08
N LEU A 160 8.84 15.80 17.00
CA LEU A 160 7.47 15.40 17.19
C LEU A 160 7.08 15.30 18.68
N VAL A 161 5.78 15.35 18.92
CA VAL A 161 5.15 15.01 20.20
C VAL A 161 3.90 14.18 19.97
N ALA A 162 3.82 13.04 20.64
CA ALA A 162 2.66 12.15 20.69
C ALA A 162 1.98 12.23 22.06
N GLY A 163 0.64 12.14 22.06
CA GLY A 163 -0.17 12.40 23.25
C GLY A 163 -0.34 13.89 23.55
N ALA A 164 -0.92 14.21 24.72
CA ALA A 164 -1.06 15.59 25.20
C ALA A 164 0.25 16.08 25.86
N GLY A 165 0.46 17.38 25.86
CA GLY A 165 1.62 18.07 26.42
C GLY A 165 2.29 18.99 25.41
N THR A 166 3.35 19.66 25.85
CA THR A 166 4.10 20.63 25.05
C THR A 166 5.56 20.23 24.98
N VAL A 167 6.16 20.34 23.80
CA VAL A 167 7.61 20.27 23.60
C VAL A 167 8.09 21.53 22.91
N TRP A 168 9.19 22.07 23.41
CA TRP A 168 9.98 23.08 22.73
C TRP A 168 11.24 22.42 22.16
N ALA A 169 11.63 22.85 20.97
CA ALA A 169 12.85 22.45 20.31
C ALA A 169 13.61 23.66 19.81
N ASP A 170 14.92 23.62 19.99
CA ASP A 170 15.80 24.75 19.68
C ASP A 170 17.22 24.26 19.35
N ASP A 171 18.02 25.12 18.72
CA ASP A 171 19.41 24.88 18.32
C ASP A 171 19.61 23.54 17.60
N LEU A 172 18.77 23.24 16.59
CA LEU A 172 18.91 21.99 15.83
C LEU A 172 20.20 22.02 15.00
N ARG A 173 20.85 20.86 14.88
CA ARG A 173 22.06 20.70 14.06
C ARG A 173 22.01 19.40 13.29
N LEU A 174 22.15 19.51 11.98
CA LEU A 174 22.19 18.36 11.09
C LEU A 174 23.63 18.08 10.67
N LEU A 175 24.13 16.90 11.03
CA LEU A 175 25.52 16.50 10.83
C LEU A 175 25.62 15.28 9.91
N VAL A 176 26.70 15.25 9.14
CA VAL A 176 27.17 14.08 8.38
C VAL A 176 28.56 13.71 8.88
N ASP A 177 28.73 12.49 9.38
CA ASP A 177 29.98 11.98 9.94
C ASP A 177 30.58 12.93 11.01
N GLY A 178 29.71 13.50 11.86
CA GLY A 178 30.07 14.42 12.95
C GLY A 178 30.39 15.86 12.52
N LYS A 179 30.20 16.23 11.26
CA LYS A 179 30.41 17.61 10.75
C LYS A 179 29.12 18.22 10.24
N PRO A 180 28.95 19.56 10.25
CA PRO A 180 27.79 20.21 9.65
C PRO A 180 27.55 19.73 8.22
N ILE A 181 26.29 19.46 7.88
CA ILE A 181 25.89 18.92 6.56
C ILE A 181 26.38 19.75 5.38
N ALA A 182 26.50 21.07 5.54
CA ALA A 182 27.05 21.97 4.51
C ALA A 182 28.53 21.67 4.16
N GLN A 183 29.26 21.01 5.06
CA GLN A 183 30.66 20.60 4.87
C GLN A 183 30.78 19.16 4.34
N ALA A 184 29.66 18.46 4.14
CA ALA A 184 29.67 17.11 3.61
C ALA A 184 30.10 17.11 2.12
N PRO A 185 30.93 16.15 1.68
CA PRO A 185 31.28 16.04 0.26
C PRO A 185 30.02 15.89 -0.60
N LYS A 186 29.98 16.50 -1.79
CA LYS A 186 28.88 16.24 -2.72
C LYS A 186 28.86 14.78 -3.16
N ARG A 187 27.67 14.19 -3.19
CA ARG A 187 27.44 12.86 -3.73
C ARG A 187 27.23 12.95 -5.23
N VAL A 188 28.08 12.24 -5.96
CA VAL A 188 27.86 11.99 -7.39
C VAL A 188 26.80 10.90 -7.49
N VAL A 189 25.57 11.29 -7.83
CA VAL A 189 24.55 10.33 -8.24
C VAL A 189 24.98 9.77 -9.59
N GLN A 190 25.23 8.46 -9.65
CA GLN A 190 25.44 7.80 -10.92
C GLN A 190 24.09 7.70 -11.63
N GLU A 191 23.94 8.42 -12.74
CA GLU A 191 22.79 8.30 -13.62
C GLU A 191 22.66 6.87 -14.13
N THR A 192 21.46 6.31 -14.01
CA THR A 192 21.10 5.01 -14.55
C THR A 192 20.69 5.15 -16.00
N VAL A 193 20.34 4.02 -16.64
CA VAL A 193 19.80 4.06 -18.00
C VAL A 193 18.48 4.84 -18.08
N LEU A 194 17.72 4.93 -16.99
CA LEU A 194 16.44 5.64 -16.95
C LEU A 194 16.61 7.16 -17.12
N GLU A 195 17.73 7.73 -16.64
CA GLU A 195 18.03 9.15 -16.83
C GLU A 195 18.75 9.43 -18.16
N LYS A 196 19.50 8.45 -18.69
CA LYS A 196 20.32 8.61 -19.89
C LYS A 196 19.58 8.41 -21.21
N ASP A 197 18.60 7.51 -21.22
CA ASP A 197 17.81 7.20 -22.41
C ASP A 197 16.47 7.92 -22.32
N GLN A 198 16.34 9.01 -23.08
CA GLN A 198 15.18 9.91 -23.09
C GLN A 198 14.41 9.87 -24.42
N GLU A 199 14.64 8.86 -25.27
CA GLU A 199 14.10 8.80 -26.65
C GLU A 199 12.58 8.99 -26.70
N PHE A 200 11.84 8.43 -25.74
CA PHE A 200 10.38 8.43 -25.73
C PHE A 200 9.76 9.32 -24.64
N ASP A 201 10.53 10.27 -24.12
CA ASP A 201 9.99 11.29 -23.21
C ASP A 201 8.88 12.08 -23.91
N GLY A 202 9.04 12.44 -25.19
CA GLY A 202 8.00 13.14 -25.95
C GLY A 202 6.73 12.34 -26.25
N GLY A 203 6.69 11.04 -25.94
CA GLY A 203 5.62 10.10 -26.34
C GLY A 203 6.20 8.81 -26.94
N SER A 204 5.42 7.73 -26.95
CA SER A 204 5.87 6.42 -27.45
C SER A 204 5.96 6.33 -28.98
N GLY A 205 5.33 7.27 -29.69
CA GLY A 205 5.24 7.26 -31.16
C GLY A 205 4.30 6.20 -31.73
N ILE A 206 3.63 5.41 -30.88
CA ILE A 206 2.73 4.32 -31.32
C ILE A 206 1.36 4.89 -31.66
N THR A 207 0.96 4.76 -32.92
CA THR A 207 -0.34 5.18 -33.43
C THR A 207 -1.16 3.97 -33.91
N VAL A 208 -2.08 3.52 -33.08
CA VAL A 208 -3.02 2.43 -33.40
C VAL A 208 -4.37 2.71 -32.76
N ALA A 209 -5.44 2.66 -33.55
CA ALA A 209 -6.80 2.94 -33.07
C ALA A 209 -7.58 1.66 -32.73
N ALA A 210 -7.30 0.56 -33.42
CA ALA A 210 -7.91 -0.74 -33.20
C ALA A 210 -6.93 -1.85 -33.61
N LEU A 211 -7.03 -3.01 -32.96
CA LEU A 211 -6.21 -4.18 -33.26
C LEU A 211 -7.02 -5.20 -34.06
N THR A 212 -6.39 -5.79 -35.09
CA THR A 212 -6.92 -7.00 -35.72
C THR A 212 -6.71 -8.22 -34.81
N PRO A 213 -7.44 -9.34 -35.00
CA PRO A 213 -7.21 -10.57 -34.25
C PRO A 213 -5.75 -11.07 -34.32
N ALA A 214 -5.10 -10.94 -35.48
CA ALA A 214 -3.69 -11.29 -35.63
C ALA A 214 -2.79 -10.38 -34.78
N GLN A 215 -3.03 -9.06 -34.79
CA GLN A 215 -2.27 -8.11 -33.97
C GLN A 215 -2.46 -8.36 -32.47
N VAL A 216 -3.65 -8.77 -32.02
CA VAL A 216 -3.88 -9.18 -30.63
C VAL A 216 -2.97 -10.36 -30.26
N GLU A 217 -2.91 -11.40 -31.08
CA GLU A 217 -2.00 -12.53 -30.83
C GLU A 217 -0.52 -12.11 -30.91
N HIS A 218 -0.17 -11.18 -31.80
CA HIS A 218 1.20 -10.69 -31.92
C HIS A 218 1.64 -9.93 -30.66
N LEU A 219 0.79 -9.03 -30.16
CA LEU A 219 1.04 -8.27 -28.94
C LEU A 219 0.98 -9.14 -27.68
N ALA A 220 0.13 -10.17 -27.65
CA ALA A 220 0.10 -11.11 -26.53
C ALA A 220 1.43 -11.88 -26.41
N VAL A 221 2.02 -12.33 -27.52
CA VAL A 221 3.35 -12.94 -27.52
C VAL A 221 4.42 -11.92 -27.12
N LEU A 222 4.39 -10.71 -27.68
CA LEU A 222 5.33 -9.64 -27.33
C LEU A 222 5.28 -9.33 -25.83
N GLY A 223 4.10 -9.14 -25.24
CA GLY A 223 3.95 -8.80 -23.83
C GLY A 223 4.54 -9.86 -22.90
N ARG A 224 4.39 -11.15 -23.25
CA ARG A 224 4.99 -12.27 -22.52
C ARG A 224 6.51 -12.32 -22.69
N VAL A 225 7.02 -12.15 -23.90
CA VAL A 225 8.47 -12.11 -24.18
C VAL A 225 9.12 -10.91 -23.48
N TRP A 226 8.51 -9.73 -23.55
CA TRP A 226 8.99 -8.51 -22.92
C TRP A 226 9.11 -8.68 -21.40
N GLY A 227 8.07 -9.21 -20.73
CA GLY A 227 8.12 -9.41 -19.28
C GLY A 227 9.01 -10.57 -18.85
N PHE A 228 9.08 -11.65 -19.64
CA PHE A 228 10.05 -12.73 -19.42
C PHE A 228 11.48 -12.17 -19.43
N LEU A 229 11.85 -11.43 -20.47
CA LEU A 229 13.16 -10.82 -20.59
C LEU A 229 13.41 -9.78 -19.49
N LYS A 230 12.39 -9.02 -19.06
CA LYS A 230 12.49 -8.04 -17.96
C LYS A 230 13.11 -8.62 -16.69
N TYR A 231 12.66 -9.81 -16.31
CA TYR A 231 13.07 -10.42 -15.04
C TYR A 231 14.14 -11.51 -15.18
N HIS A 232 14.40 -12.01 -16.40
CA HIS A 232 15.36 -13.11 -16.62
C HIS A 232 16.63 -12.67 -17.35
N HIS A 233 16.58 -11.68 -18.24
CA HIS A 233 17.73 -11.34 -19.07
C HIS A 233 18.77 -10.54 -18.27
N PRO A 234 20.04 -11.00 -18.14
CA PRO A 234 21.03 -10.34 -17.30
C PRO A 234 21.21 -8.85 -17.54
N ARG A 235 21.34 -8.41 -18.79
CA ARG A 235 21.48 -6.99 -19.16
C ARG A 235 20.26 -6.13 -18.82
N VAL A 236 19.08 -6.75 -18.78
CA VAL A 236 17.83 -6.04 -18.49
C VAL A 236 17.64 -5.96 -16.99
N ALA A 237 17.77 -7.09 -16.30
CA ALA A 237 17.67 -7.19 -14.86
C ALA A 237 18.81 -6.45 -14.13
N SER A 238 19.94 -6.14 -14.80
CA SER A 238 21.00 -5.26 -14.28
C SER A 238 20.75 -3.76 -14.52
N GLY A 239 19.78 -3.40 -15.37
CA GLY A 239 19.46 -2.02 -15.71
C GLY A 239 20.37 -1.37 -16.74
N GLU A 240 20.95 -2.14 -17.66
CA GLU A 240 21.74 -1.58 -18.77
C GLU A 240 20.86 -0.98 -19.88
N LEU A 241 19.58 -1.35 -19.92
CA LEU A 241 18.64 -0.95 -20.97
C LEU A 241 17.40 -0.31 -20.35
N HIS A 242 16.90 0.79 -20.95
CA HIS A 242 15.62 1.36 -20.57
C HIS A 242 14.51 0.45 -21.09
N TRP A 243 14.11 -0.54 -20.29
CA TRP A 243 13.31 -1.66 -20.77
C TRP A 243 11.89 -1.28 -21.24
N ASP A 244 11.30 -0.25 -20.66
CA ASP A 244 10.02 0.28 -21.12
C ASP A 244 10.15 0.95 -22.51
N TYR A 245 11.28 1.57 -22.82
CA TYR A 245 11.54 2.18 -24.14
C TYR A 245 11.91 1.13 -25.19
N GLU A 246 12.58 0.05 -24.78
CA GLU A 246 12.78 -1.12 -25.65
C GLU A 246 11.45 -1.73 -26.12
N LEU A 247 10.39 -1.68 -25.30
CA LEU A 247 9.04 -2.07 -25.74
C LEU A 247 8.56 -1.17 -26.89
N PHE A 248 8.72 0.14 -26.76
CA PHE A 248 8.33 1.10 -27.80
C PHE A 248 9.13 0.94 -29.08
N ARG A 249 10.42 0.59 -28.99
CA ARG A 249 11.27 0.31 -30.16
C ARG A 249 10.83 -0.92 -30.96
N VAL A 250 10.35 -1.98 -30.30
CA VAL A 250 9.96 -3.23 -30.98
C VAL A 250 8.49 -3.27 -31.41
N LEU A 251 7.62 -2.48 -30.75
CA LEU A 251 6.18 -2.46 -31.00
C LEU A 251 5.80 -2.24 -32.49
N PRO A 252 6.37 -1.26 -33.22
CA PRO A 252 5.99 -1.02 -34.62
C PRO A 252 6.23 -2.24 -35.53
N GLU A 253 7.35 -2.93 -35.34
CA GLU A 253 7.71 -4.10 -36.17
C GLU A 253 6.78 -5.29 -35.87
N VAL A 254 6.39 -5.47 -34.62
CA VAL A 254 5.43 -6.52 -34.20
C VAL A 254 4.01 -6.22 -34.66
N LEU A 255 3.57 -4.97 -34.55
CA LEU A 255 2.25 -4.50 -35.02
C LEU A 255 2.11 -4.63 -36.54
N GLY A 256 3.19 -4.40 -37.28
CA GLY A 256 3.24 -4.47 -38.74
C GLY A 256 3.47 -5.88 -39.32
N ALA A 257 3.75 -6.88 -38.49
CA ALA A 257 3.96 -8.25 -38.96
C ALA A 257 2.67 -8.82 -39.58
N ALA A 258 2.78 -9.40 -40.78
CA ALA A 258 1.65 -9.99 -41.49
C ALA A 258 1.17 -11.30 -40.86
N ASP A 259 2.08 -12.05 -40.23
CA ASP A 259 1.81 -13.35 -39.64
C ASP A 259 2.73 -13.65 -38.43
N ALA A 260 2.51 -14.83 -37.83
CA ALA A 260 3.28 -15.31 -36.70
C ALA A 260 4.78 -15.48 -37.03
N GLU A 261 5.14 -15.85 -38.26
CA GLU A 261 6.54 -16.03 -38.63
C GLU A 261 7.27 -14.69 -38.71
N GLU A 262 6.66 -13.67 -39.31
CA GLU A 262 7.20 -12.31 -39.36
C GLU A 262 7.37 -11.73 -37.96
N ARG A 263 6.36 -11.90 -37.09
CA ARG A 263 6.47 -11.54 -35.67
C ARG A 263 7.65 -12.24 -35.00
N ASN A 264 7.78 -13.55 -35.19
CA ASN A 264 8.85 -14.34 -34.56
C ASN A 264 10.23 -13.92 -35.08
N ARG A 265 10.34 -13.52 -36.36
CA ARG A 265 11.55 -12.92 -36.94
C ARG A 265 11.87 -11.56 -36.30
N ALA A 266 10.87 -10.70 -36.11
CA ALA A 266 11.03 -9.40 -35.45
C ALA A 266 11.54 -9.54 -34.00
N LEU A 267 10.85 -10.37 -33.19
CA LEU A 267 11.27 -10.66 -31.81
C LEU A 267 12.65 -11.31 -31.73
N SER A 268 12.98 -12.20 -32.68
CA SER A 268 14.30 -12.80 -32.77
C SER A 268 15.41 -11.79 -33.06
N ARG A 269 15.16 -10.82 -33.97
CA ARG A 269 16.10 -9.73 -34.27
C ARG A 269 16.25 -8.77 -33.10
N TRP A 270 15.15 -8.44 -32.43
CA TRP A 270 15.18 -7.62 -31.23
C TRP A 270 16.04 -8.26 -30.13
N LEU A 271 15.86 -9.55 -29.86
CA LEU A 271 16.71 -10.27 -28.89
C LEU A 271 18.18 -10.38 -29.34
N GLU A 272 18.46 -10.41 -30.65
CA GLU A 272 19.85 -10.30 -31.15
C GLU A 272 20.48 -8.93 -30.84
N LYS A 273 19.70 -7.84 -30.93
CA LYS A 273 20.16 -6.48 -30.57
C LYS A 273 20.37 -6.33 -29.06
N VAL A 274 19.47 -6.89 -28.26
CA VAL A 274 19.62 -6.98 -26.79
C VAL A 274 20.83 -7.85 -26.41
N GLY A 275 21.20 -8.82 -27.25
CA GLY A 275 22.29 -9.76 -27.01
C GLY A 275 21.78 -11.01 -26.28
N LEU A 276 22.48 -12.14 -26.46
CA LEU A 276 22.23 -13.33 -25.65
C LEU A 276 23.16 -13.32 -24.43
N PRO A 277 22.72 -13.83 -23.28
CA PRO A 277 23.57 -13.92 -22.10
C PRO A 277 24.73 -14.89 -22.30
N GLU A 278 25.85 -14.57 -21.67
CA GLU A 278 26.97 -15.48 -21.51
C GLU A 278 26.58 -16.68 -20.64
N ALA A 279 27.36 -17.76 -20.71
CA ALA A 279 27.13 -18.93 -19.87
C ALA A 279 27.33 -18.58 -18.38
N CYS A 280 26.38 -18.96 -17.52
CA CYS A 280 26.54 -18.82 -16.08
C CYS A 280 27.37 -19.95 -15.48
N ASP A 281 28.10 -19.66 -14.41
CA ASP A 281 28.75 -20.66 -13.55
C ASP A 281 28.97 -20.10 -12.13
N PRO A 282 28.31 -20.63 -11.09
CA PRO A 282 27.23 -21.61 -11.14
C PRO A 282 25.91 -20.95 -11.60
N CYS A 283 25.08 -21.69 -12.33
CA CYS A 283 23.77 -21.19 -12.74
C CYS A 283 22.71 -21.27 -11.63
N ALA A 284 21.73 -20.36 -11.67
CA ALA A 284 20.55 -20.44 -10.82
C ALA A 284 19.80 -21.77 -11.04
N THR A 285 19.37 -22.40 -9.94
CA THR A 285 18.54 -23.61 -9.93
C THR A 285 17.16 -23.29 -9.39
N ALA A 286 16.14 -24.00 -9.86
CA ALA A 286 14.80 -23.90 -9.30
C ALA A 286 14.81 -24.35 -7.82
N PRO A 287 14.03 -23.71 -6.94
CA PRO A 287 13.95 -24.12 -5.54
C PRO A 287 13.28 -25.49 -5.37
N GLU A 288 13.87 -26.37 -4.55
CA GLU A 288 13.42 -27.77 -4.39
C GLU A 288 12.01 -27.89 -3.79
N ASN A 289 11.63 -27.01 -2.87
CA ASN A 289 10.36 -27.04 -2.13
C ASN A 289 9.50 -25.80 -2.43
N ALA A 290 9.39 -25.47 -3.72
CA ALA A 290 8.60 -24.34 -4.18
C ALA A 290 7.10 -24.57 -3.93
N HIS A 291 6.42 -23.58 -3.35
CA HIS A 291 4.97 -23.52 -3.36
C HIS A 291 4.44 -23.28 -4.78
N LEU A 292 5.10 -22.37 -5.51
CA LEU A 292 4.81 -22.07 -6.90
C LEU A 292 6.11 -22.09 -7.71
N LEU A 293 6.06 -22.60 -8.93
CA LEU A 293 7.15 -22.56 -9.91
C LEU A 293 6.77 -21.69 -11.11
N PRO A 294 7.74 -21.01 -11.76
CA PRO A 294 7.49 -20.16 -12.92
C PRO A 294 6.77 -20.93 -14.05
N ARG A 295 5.71 -20.35 -14.63
CA ARG A 295 4.96 -20.97 -15.75
C ARG A 295 5.66 -20.72 -17.08
N LEU A 296 6.78 -21.42 -17.32
CA LEU A 296 7.68 -21.15 -18.45
C LEU A 296 7.59 -22.15 -19.61
N ASP A 297 6.70 -23.14 -19.56
CA ASP A 297 6.60 -24.16 -20.62
C ASP A 297 6.37 -23.58 -22.02
N TRP A 298 5.68 -22.43 -22.08
CA TRP A 298 5.39 -21.72 -23.33
C TRP A 298 6.64 -21.27 -24.10
N ILE A 299 7.81 -21.10 -23.46
CA ILE A 299 9.03 -20.74 -24.18
C ILE A 299 9.52 -21.89 -25.07
N ARG A 300 8.97 -23.11 -24.89
CA ARG A 300 9.22 -24.31 -25.69
C ARG A 300 8.17 -24.53 -26.79
N ASP A 301 7.15 -23.68 -26.87
CA ASP A 301 6.11 -23.78 -27.89
C ASP A 301 6.64 -23.31 -29.25
N GLU A 302 7.27 -24.21 -29.99
CA GLU A 302 7.80 -23.92 -31.32
C GLU A 302 6.69 -23.68 -32.37
N ALA A 303 5.45 -24.12 -32.13
CA ALA A 303 4.35 -23.81 -33.02
C ALA A 303 4.01 -22.32 -32.96
N GLN A 304 4.01 -21.74 -31.76
CA GLN A 304 3.79 -20.30 -31.59
C GLN A 304 5.05 -19.48 -31.86
N LEU A 305 6.22 -19.90 -31.37
CA LEU A 305 7.43 -19.07 -31.35
C LEU A 305 8.38 -19.33 -32.53
N GLY A 306 8.23 -20.45 -33.22
CA GLY A 306 9.26 -20.97 -34.12
C GLY A 306 10.51 -21.42 -33.36
N SER A 307 11.29 -22.31 -33.98
CA SER A 307 12.48 -22.91 -33.36
C SER A 307 13.53 -21.88 -32.94
N LYS A 308 13.78 -20.84 -33.76
CA LYS A 308 14.82 -19.84 -33.51
C LYS A 308 14.54 -18.99 -32.26
N LEU A 309 13.31 -18.46 -32.12
CA LEU A 309 12.96 -17.62 -30.96
C LEU A 309 12.85 -18.47 -29.70
N SER A 310 12.19 -19.63 -29.78
CA SER A 310 12.07 -20.59 -28.67
C SER A 310 13.44 -20.97 -28.12
N HIS A 311 14.39 -21.33 -29.00
CA HIS A 311 15.76 -21.65 -28.60
C HIS A 311 16.43 -20.50 -27.83
N LYS A 312 16.33 -19.27 -28.32
CA LYS A 312 16.94 -18.11 -27.65
C LYS A 312 16.33 -17.82 -26.28
N LEU A 313 15.01 -17.88 -26.14
CA LEU A 313 14.36 -17.69 -24.84
C LEU A 313 14.79 -18.75 -23.83
N ARG A 314 14.99 -20.00 -24.29
CA ARG A 314 15.55 -21.08 -23.45
C ARG A 314 17.00 -20.83 -23.06
N VAL A 315 17.82 -20.29 -23.96
CA VAL A 315 19.20 -19.86 -23.65
C VAL A 315 19.18 -18.75 -22.60
N VAL A 316 18.28 -17.78 -22.73
CA VAL A 316 18.11 -16.73 -21.70
C VAL A 316 17.70 -17.32 -20.36
N HIS A 317 16.73 -18.23 -20.32
CA HIS A 317 16.32 -18.85 -19.06
C HIS A 317 17.45 -19.68 -18.42
N ALA A 318 18.18 -20.46 -19.22
CA ALA A 318 19.29 -21.27 -18.74
C ALA A 318 20.41 -20.42 -18.15
N ASN A 319 20.64 -19.22 -18.73
CA ASN A 319 21.68 -18.28 -18.31
C ASN A 319 21.11 -16.97 -17.76
N ARG A 320 20.00 -17.09 -17.02
CA ARG A 320 19.27 -15.95 -16.49
C ARG A 320 20.08 -15.20 -15.42
N PHE A 321 19.66 -13.96 -15.18
CA PHE A 321 20.24 -13.10 -14.17
C PHE A 321 20.37 -13.82 -12.83
N GLN A 322 21.54 -13.66 -12.20
CA GLN A 322 21.90 -14.21 -10.91
C GLN A 322 22.50 -13.09 -10.10
N GLY A 323 21.82 -12.68 -9.03
CA GLY A 323 22.27 -11.54 -8.27
C GLY A 323 21.36 -11.21 -7.11
N SER A 324 21.96 -10.73 -6.01
CA SER A 324 21.22 -10.35 -4.81
C SER A 324 20.33 -9.12 -4.99
N GLU A 325 20.53 -8.34 -6.06
CA GLU A 325 19.71 -7.18 -6.39
C GLU A 325 19.35 -7.18 -7.87
N GLN A 326 18.05 -7.27 -8.19
CA GLN A 326 17.56 -6.93 -9.53
C GLN A 326 17.34 -5.42 -9.64
N PHE A 327 17.41 -4.89 -10.87
CA PHE A 327 17.24 -3.48 -11.14
C PHE A 327 15.79 -3.02 -10.91
N TYR A 328 14.81 -3.80 -11.40
CA TYR A 328 13.39 -3.47 -11.35
C TYR A 328 12.67 -3.97 -10.10
N VAL A 329 13.21 -4.99 -9.43
CA VAL A 329 12.58 -5.63 -8.28
C VAL A 329 13.57 -5.78 -7.15
N SER A 330 13.21 -5.25 -5.98
CA SER A 330 13.90 -5.53 -4.74
C SER A 330 12.93 -6.06 -3.70
N LYS A 331 13.40 -6.31 -2.47
CA LYS A 331 12.57 -6.80 -1.37
C LYS A 331 12.61 -5.85 -0.19
N VAL A 332 11.48 -5.69 0.49
CA VAL A 332 11.43 -4.94 1.76
C VAL A 332 12.30 -5.67 2.80
N PRO A 333 13.30 -5.00 3.40
CA PRO A 333 14.17 -5.62 4.40
C PRO A 333 13.37 -6.18 5.59
N GLY A 334 13.60 -7.45 5.92
CA GLY A 334 12.96 -8.13 7.06
C GLY A 334 11.49 -8.54 6.84
N VAL A 335 10.85 -8.13 5.75
CA VAL A 335 9.46 -8.46 5.40
C VAL A 335 9.39 -9.34 4.15
N GLY A 336 10.21 -9.05 3.13
CA GLY A 336 10.40 -9.90 1.95
C GLY A 336 9.42 -9.67 0.79
N ASN A 337 8.41 -8.79 0.92
CA ASN A 337 7.53 -8.47 -0.20
C ASN A 337 8.28 -7.67 -1.29
N PRO A 338 7.91 -7.83 -2.57
CA PRO A 338 8.59 -7.19 -3.69
C PRO A 338 8.38 -5.67 -3.71
N VAL A 339 9.32 -4.97 -4.32
CA VAL A 339 9.38 -3.51 -4.37
C VAL A 339 9.78 -3.06 -5.78
N PHE A 340 8.99 -2.17 -6.39
CA PHE A 340 9.03 -1.82 -7.82
C PHE A 340 9.49 -0.37 -8.07
N ASP A 341 10.49 0.08 -7.34
CA ASP A 341 10.91 1.50 -7.26
C ASP A 341 11.50 2.07 -8.53
N ARG A 342 11.85 1.20 -9.48
CA ARG A 342 12.39 1.56 -10.79
C ARG A 342 11.39 1.35 -11.91
N GLU A 343 10.12 1.10 -11.58
CA GLU A 343 9.02 1.26 -12.52
C GLU A 343 8.63 2.74 -12.58
N LEU A 344 8.88 3.39 -13.72
CA LEU A 344 8.52 4.80 -13.90
C LEU A 344 6.99 4.97 -13.98
N ASP A 345 6.46 6.00 -13.31
CA ASP A 345 5.02 6.29 -13.28
C ASP A 345 4.55 7.18 -14.43
N TYR A 346 5.46 7.88 -15.12
CA TYR A 346 5.14 8.76 -16.24
C TYR A 346 4.01 9.77 -15.92
N ALA A 347 4.06 10.37 -14.73
CA ALA A 347 3.02 11.29 -14.23
C ALA A 347 2.77 12.51 -15.12
N ASP A 348 3.76 12.94 -15.89
CA ASP A 348 3.69 14.05 -16.84
C ASP A 348 3.06 13.67 -18.19
N ARG A 349 2.64 12.40 -18.38
CA ARG A 349 2.11 11.87 -19.64
C ARG A 349 0.61 11.62 -19.53
N LEU A 350 -0.19 12.69 -19.63
CA LEU A 350 -1.65 12.64 -19.45
C LEU A 350 -2.44 13.22 -20.65
N PRO A 351 -3.42 12.48 -21.23
CA PRO A 351 -3.60 11.03 -21.08
C PRO A 351 -2.44 10.26 -21.76
N PRO A 352 -2.08 9.06 -21.28
CA PRO A 352 -1.07 8.24 -21.91
C PRO A 352 -1.47 7.84 -23.34
N ASP A 353 -0.53 7.89 -24.29
CA ASP A 353 -0.76 7.43 -25.66
C ASP A 353 -0.92 5.89 -25.74
N ALA A 354 -1.13 5.34 -26.94
CA ALA A 354 -1.35 3.89 -27.11
C ALA A 354 -0.19 3.02 -26.58
N GLY A 355 1.06 3.45 -26.76
CA GLY A 355 2.23 2.70 -26.29
C GLY A 355 2.29 2.67 -24.76
N TYR A 356 2.08 3.81 -24.10
CA TYR A 356 2.08 3.86 -22.63
C TYR A 356 0.89 3.11 -22.01
N ARG A 357 -0.29 3.11 -22.66
CA ARG A 357 -1.43 2.28 -22.23
C ARG A 357 -1.12 0.78 -22.34
N LEU A 358 -0.49 0.36 -23.44
CA LEU A 358 -0.02 -1.03 -23.61
C LEU A 358 1.06 -1.40 -22.58
N LEU A 359 2.00 -0.48 -22.29
CA LEU A 359 2.99 -0.67 -21.24
C LEU A 359 2.33 -0.91 -19.88
N ALA A 360 1.31 -0.13 -19.51
CA ALA A 360 0.58 -0.29 -18.26
C ALA A 360 -0.03 -1.69 -18.11
N LEU A 361 -0.72 -2.15 -19.17
CA LEU A 361 -1.31 -3.49 -19.24
C LEU A 361 -0.22 -4.57 -19.11
N MET A 362 0.81 -4.52 -19.95
CA MET A 362 1.87 -5.53 -19.97
C MET A 362 2.68 -5.53 -18.68
N ARG A 363 2.93 -4.37 -18.06
CA ARG A 363 3.64 -4.25 -16.78
C ARG A 363 2.86 -4.93 -15.67
N LEU A 364 1.60 -4.55 -15.43
CA LEU A 364 0.81 -5.14 -14.35
C LEU A 364 0.56 -6.63 -14.58
N TRP A 365 0.28 -7.03 -15.83
CA TRP A 365 0.10 -8.44 -16.20
C TRP A 365 1.33 -9.29 -15.86
N ASN A 366 2.53 -8.81 -16.19
CA ASN A 366 3.77 -9.52 -15.91
C ASN A 366 4.18 -9.43 -14.43
N ILE A 367 3.91 -8.32 -13.74
CA ILE A 367 4.11 -8.25 -12.29
C ILE A 367 3.26 -9.33 -11.60
N ALA A 368 2.01 -9.51 -12.02
CA ALA A 368 1.18 -10.60 -11.50
C ALA A 368 1.73 -11.99 -11.87
N GLU A 369 2.22 -12.19 -13.09
CA GLU A 369 2.78 -13.48 -13.53
C GLU A 369 3.99 -13.91 -12.68
N TYR A 370 4.88 -12.99 -12.34
CA TYR A 370 6.18 -13.30 -11.72
C TYR A 370 6.27 -12.97 -10.23
N TRP A 371 5.44 -12.07 -9.70
CA TRP A 371 5.61 -11.51 -8.35
C TRP A 371 4.34 -11.49 -7.49
N PHE A 372 3.21 -12.00 -7.99
CA PHE A 372 1.99 -12.14 -7.19
C PHE A 372 1.89 -13.53 -6.55
N PRO A 373 1.88 -13.65 -5.21
CA PRO A 373 1.94 -14.93 -4.51
C PRO A 373 0.64 -15.75 -4.60
N TYR A 374 -0.46 -15.15 -5.04
CA TYR A 374 -1.77 -15.79 -5.17
C TYR A 374 -2.16 -16.08 -6.62
N ARG A 375 -1.19 -16.12 -7.54
CA ARG A 375 -1.48 -16.30 -8.97
C ARG A 375 -2.13 -17.64 -9.33
N ASP A 376 -2.05 -18.64 -8.45
CA ASP A 376 -2.74 -19.93 -8.56
C ASP A 376 -4.21 -19.87 -8.11
N GLN A 377 -4.62 -18.78 -7.46
CA GLN A 377 -6.00 -18.48 -7.05
C GLN A 377 -6.73 -17.59 -8.07
N ILE A 378 -6.04 -17.15 -9.12
CA ILE A 378 -6.66 -16.50 -10.26
C ILE A 378 -7.27 -17.59 -11.16
N ASP A 379 -8.59 -17.74 -11.13
CA ASP A 379 -9.31 -18.75 -11.95
C ASP A 379 -9.30 -18.45 -13.46
N ASP A 380 -8.99 -17.21 -13.85
CA ASP A 380 -8.98 -16.80 -15.26
C ASP A 380 -7.79 -17.42 -16.01
N ASP A 381 -7.99 -17.71 -17.30
CA ASP A 381 -6.86 -17.89 -18.22
C ASP A 381 -6.09 -16.57 -18.29
N TRP A 382 -5.00 -16.47 -17.53
CA TRP A 382 -4.24 -15.24 -17.41
C TRP A 382 -3.73 -14.74 -18.77
N VAL A 383 -3.34 -15.64 -19.69
CA VAL A 383 -2.94 -15.24 -21.05
C VAL A 383 -4.16 -14.77 -21.86
N GLY A 384 -5.31 -15.41 -21.66
CA GLY A 384 -6.61 -14.95 -22.17
C GLY A 384 -6.98 -13.53 -21.70
N VAL A 385 -6.72 -13.19 -20.43
CA VAL A 385 -6.91 -11.82 -19.89
C VAL A 385 -6.07 -10.81 -20.66
N LEU A 386 -4.81 -11.12 -20.95
CA LEU A 386 -3.95 -10.23 -21.76
C LEU A 386 -4.56 -10.00 -23.14
N ARG A 387 -4.99 -11.07 -23.83
CA ARG A 387 -5.62 -10.99 -25.16
C ARG A 387 -6.89 -10.16 -25.16
N GLU A 388 -7.74 -10.36 -24.15
CA GLU A 388 -9.00 -9.64 -23.99
C GLU A 388 -8.78 -8.13 -23.80
N LEU A 389 -7.80 -7.76 -22.97
CA LEU A 389 -7.59 -6.36 -22.57
C LEU A 389 -6.75 -5.56 -23.56
N LEU A 390 -5.88 -6.19 -24.37
CA LEU A 390 -5.08 -5.52 -25.39
C LEU A 390 -5.89 -4.55 -26.30
N PRO A 391 -6.98 -4.99 -26.97
CA PRO A 391 -7.78 -4.08 -27.80
C PRO A 391 -8.49 -2.99 -26.99
N ARG A 392 -8.89 -3.29 -25.75
CA ARG A 392 -9.57 -2.33 -24.86
C ARG A 392 -8.63 -1.20 -24.43
N PHE A 393 -7.40 -1.53 -24.04
CA PHE A 393 -6.37 -0.53 -23.71
C PHE A 393 -5.96 0.32 -24.92
N VAL A 394 -5.93 -0.25 -26.13
CA VAL A 394 -5.69 0.53 -27.36
C VAL A 394 -6.85 1.50 -27.65
N ALA A 395 -8.10 1.06 -27.44
CA ALA A 395 -9.29 1.86 -27.70
C ALA A 395 -9.55 2.95 -26.64
N ALA A 396 -9.03 2.80 -25.42
CA ALA A 396 -9.25 3.70 -24.27
C ALA A 396 -8.52 5.06 -24.41
N GLY A 397 -8.86 5.85 -25.43
CA GLY A 397 -8.11 7.03 -25.88
C GLY A 397 -8.22 8.26 -24.99
N ASP A 398 -9.15 8.25 -24.05
CA ASP A 398 -9.32 9.31 -23.05
C ASP A 398 -8.91 8.85 -21.64
N TRP A 399 -8.74 9.82 -20.74
CA TRP A 399 -8.21 9.59 -19.40
C TRP A 399 -9.12 8.74 -18.51
N ASP A 400 -10.44 8.90 -18.62
CA ASP A 400 -11.42 8.14 -17.84
C ASP A 400 -11.51 6.69 -18.34
N GLY A 401 -11.55 6.51 -19.66
CA GLY A 401 -11.53 5.19 -20.31
C GLY A 401 -10.29 4.39 -19.92
N TYR A 402 -9.10 4.98 -19.96
CA TYR A 402 -7.87 4.29 -19.56
C TYR A 402 -7.88 3.86 -18.08
N ARG A 403 -8.32 4.74 -17.17
CA ARG A 403 -8.42 4.41 -15.73
C ARG A 403 -9.47 3.34 -15.44
N LEU A 404 -10.56 3.30 -16.20
CA LEU A 404 -11.57 2.23 -16.14
C LEU A 404 -11.00 0.88 -16.59
N GLU A 405 -10.22 0.86 -17.68
CA GLU A 405 -9.56 -0.37 -18.15
C GLU A 405 -8.50 -0.88 -17.18
N LEU A 406 -7.80 0.03 -16.48
CA LEU A 406 -6.92 -0.35 -15.37
C LEU A 406 -7.70 -0.97 -14.20
N LEU A 407 -8.84 -0.39 -13.80
CA LEU A 407 -9.69 -0.99 -12.77
C LEU A 407 -10.17 -2.39 -13.20
N ALA A 408 -10.54 -2.56 -14.47
CA ALA A 408 -10.93 -3.86 -15.01
C ALA A 408 -9.80 -4.89 -14.93
N LEU A 409 -8.57 -4.53 -15.32
CA LEU A 409 -7.40 -5.39 -15.17
C LEU A 409 -7.12 -5.74 -13.71
N ILE A 410 -7.14 -4.75 -12.81
CA ILE A 410 -6.89 -4.93 -11.38
C ILE A 410 -7.91 -5.88 -10.75
N ALA A 411 -9.19 -5.78 -11.14
CA ALA A 411 -10.23 -6.67 -10.64
C ALA A 411 -10.00 -8.16 -10.98
N ARG A 412 -9.28 -8.46 -12.08
CA ARG A 412 -8.92 -9.84 -12.47
C ARG A 412 -7.90 -10.48 -11.53
N LEU A 413 -7.17 -9.69 -10.73
CA LEU A 413 -6.24 -10.22 -9.73
C LEU A 413 -6.96 -10.90 -8.55
N ARG A 414 -8.24 -10.55 -8.33
CA ARG A 414 -9.07 -11.08 -7.24
C ARG A 414 -8.41 -10.92 -5.86
N ASP A 415 -7.85 -9.75 -5.62
CA ASP A 415 -7.28 -9.37 -4.32
C ASP A 415 -8.03 -8.15 -3.78
N THR A 416 -8.50 -8.23 -2.54
CA THR A 416 -9.20 -7.13 -1.89
C THR A 416 -8.32 -5.90 -1.62
N HIS A 417 -6.99 -6.06 -1.52
CA HIS A 417 -6.06 -4.93 -1.44
C HIS A 417 -5.91 -4.20 -2.77
N ALA A 418 -6.21 -4.87 -3.88
CA ALA A 418 -5.96 -4.36 -5.21
C ALA A 418 -7.04 -3.37 -5.66
N ASN A 419 -6.64 -2.12 -5.87
CA ASN A 419 -7.49 -1.07 -6.40
C ASN A 419 -6.63 -0.05 -7.13
N LEU A 420 -7.24 0.74 -8.03
CA LEU A 420 -6.58 1.92 -8.58
C LEU A 420 -6.65 3.06 -7.56
N TRP A 421 -5.80 2.98 -6.53
CA TRP A 421 -5.82 3.85 -5.35
C TRP A 421 -5.65 5.34 -5.67
N SER A 422 -4.97 5.64 -6.78
CA SER A 422 -4.81 7.00 -7.31
C SER A 422 -6.05 7.54 -8.03
N ALA A 423 -7.04 6.71 -8.37
CA ALA A 423 -8.20 7.12 -9.18
C ALA A 423 -9.49 6.33 -8.87
N LEU A 424 -9.83 6.18 -7.59
CA LEU A 424 -11.11 5.56 -7.19
C LEU A 424 -12.35 6.40 -7.57
N ASP A 425 -12.17 7.66 -7.96
CA ASP A 425 -13.23 8.57 -8.42
C ASP A 425 -13.90 8.12 -9.73
N VAL A 426 -13.20 7.35 -10.57
CA VAL A 426 -13.78 6.83 -11.82
C VAL A 426 -14.46 5.48 -11.66
N ARG A 427 -14.26 4.79 -10.54
CA ARG A 427 -14.87 3.47 -10.33
C ARG A 427 -16.40 3.62 -10.28
N PRO A 428 -17.16 2.91 -11.13
CA PRO A 428 -18.61 2.99 -11.11
C PRO A 428 -19.17 2.38 -9.81
N PRO A 429 -20.37 2.80 -9.35
CA PRO A 429 -21.19 3.87 -9.92
C PRO A 429 -20.60 5.25 -9.60
N ARG A 430 -20.66 6.15 -10.59
CA ARG A 430 -20.11 7.50 -10.49
C ARG A 430 -21.16 8.53 -10.08
N GLY A 431 -20.69 9.58 -9.40
CA GLY A 431 -21.51 10.72 -9.04
C GLY A 431 -20.98 11.47 -7.82
N ASP A 432 -21.38 12.74 -7.72
CA ASP A 432 -20.95 13.67 -6.67
C ASP A 432 -21.85 13.64 -5.43
N CYS A 433 -22.92 12.84 -5.47
CA CYS A 433 -23.89 12.72 -4.41
C CYS A 433 -24.07 11.25 -3.96
N TYR A 434 -24.53 11.05 -2.73
CA TYR A 434 -24.70 9.73 -2.11
C TYR A 434 -26.03 9.60 -1.36
N LEU A 435 -26.59 8.39 -1.27
CA LEU A 435 -27.76 8.12 -0.42
C LEU A 435 -27.42 8.23 1.07
N PRO A 436 -28.26 8.85 1.92
CA PRO A 436 -28.06 8.96 3.36
C PRO A 436 -28.25 7.63 4.12
N LEU A 437 -27.87 6.50 3.52
CA LEU A 437 -28.10 5.14 4.00
C LEU A 437 -26.76 4.39 4.09
N GLU A 438 -26.55 3.66 5.17
CA GLU A 438 -25.52 2.62 5.22
C GLU A 438 -26.12 1.32 4.67
N LEU A 439 -25.62 0.88 3.51
CA LEU A 439 -26.11 -0.33 2.84
C LEU A 439 -25.18 -1.52 3.14
N ARG A 440 -25.78 -2.70 3.36
CA ARG A 440 -25.06 -3.96 3.59
C ARG A 440 -25.80 -5.14 3.00
N PHE A 441 -25.06 -6.15 2.53
CA PHE A 441 -25.67 -7.44 2.21
C PHE A 441 -25.83 -8.27 3.48
N VAL A 442 -27.08 -8.62 3.81
CA VAL A 442 -27.44 -9.51 4.92
C VAL A 442 -28.18 -10.69 4.31
N GLU A 443 -27.66 -11.90 4.50
CA GLU A 443 -28.20 -13.13 3.89
C GLU A 443 -28.38 -13.00 2.36
N GLY A 444 -27.42 -12.34 1.70
CA GLY A 444 -27.44 -12.12 0.25
C GLY A 444 -28.36 -10.99 -0.24
N ARG A 445 -29.06 -10.28 0.66
CA ARG A 445 -29.98 -9.19 0.30
C ARG A 445 -29.44 -7.82 0.69
N LEU A 446 -29.48 -6.86 -0.24
CA LEU A 446 -29.07 -5.48 0.02
C LEU A 446 -30.05 -4.83 1.01
N THR A 447 -29.55 -4.47 2.19
CA THR A 447 -30.37 -4.06 3.33
C THR A 447 -29.86 -2.74 3.89
N VAL A 448 -30.78 -1.88 4.32
CA VAL A 448 -30.45 -0.66 5.07
C VAL A 448 -30.01 -1.05 6.48
N ALA A 449 -28.72 -0.90 6.77
CA ALA A 449 -28.13 -1.27 8.05
C ALA A 449 -28.17 -0.12 9.07
N ALA A 450 -28.02 1.11 8.59
CA ALA A 450 -28.06 2.34 9.39
C ALA A 450 -28.33 3.54 8.47
N PHE A 451 -28.39 4.73 9.05
CA PHE A 451 -28.42 5.99 8.32
C PHE A 451 -27.06 6.67 8.44
N THR A 452 -26.49 7.13 7.32
CA THR A 452 -25.30 7.98 7.36
C THR A 452 -25.67 9.43 7.70
N ASP A 453 -26.92 9.81 7.46
CA ASP A 453 -27.57 11.03 7.95
C ASP A 453 -28.95 10.66 8.50
N GLU A 454 -29.11 10.72 9.82
CA GLU A 454 -30.33 10.27 10.50
C GLU A 454 -31.56 11.11 10.13
N GLU A 455 -31.40 12.41 9.90
CA GLU A 455 -32.51 13.31 9.57
C GLU A 455 -32.98 13.06 8.14
N ALA A 456 -32.06 13.14 7.16
CA ALA A 456 -32.37 12.92 5.76
C ALA A 456 -32.82 11.48 5.49
N GLY A 457 -32.16 10.50 6.12
CA GLY A 457 -32.50 9.09 6.03
C GLY A 457 -33.93 8.81 6.50
N ARG A 458 -34.33 9.29 7.69
CA ARG A 458 -35.69 9.08 8.20
C ARG A 458 -36.75 9.89 7.47
N ALA A 459 -36.43 11.12 7.07
CA ALA A 459 -37.35 11.98 6.31
C ALA A 459 -37.76 11.36 4.97
N SER A 460 -36.92 10.48 4.41
CA SER A 460 -37.20 9.75 3.17
C SER A 460 -38.18 8.55 3.33
N GLY A 461 -38.62 8.25 4.55
CA GLY A 461 -39.52 7.13 4.84
C GLY A 461 -38.85 5.76 4.90
N MET A 462 -37.53 5.69 4.72
CA MET A 462 -36.71 4.49 4.89
C MET A 462 -36.62 4.06 6.36
N ALA A 463 -36.39 2.78 6.60
CA ALA A 463 -36.16 2.20 7.92
C ALA A 463 -34.97 1.22 7.90
N VAL A 464 -34.28 1.11 9.03
CA VAL A 464 -33.29 0.04 9.24
C VAL A 464 -33.98 -1.31 9.10
N GLY A 465 -33.38 -2.21 8.31
CA GLY A 465 -33.94 -3.51 7.94
C GLY A 465 -34.74 -3.53 6.64
N ASP A 466 -34.98 -2.38 5.99
CA ASP A 466 -35.56 -2.36 4.65
C ASP A 466 -34.61 -3.07 3.65
N VAL A 467 -35.16 -3.99 2.86
CA VAL A 467 -34.44 -4.72 1.81
C VAL A 467 -34.66 -4.01 0.48
N ILE A 468 -33.61 -3.50 -0.13
CA ILE A 468 -33.67 -2.82 -1.43
C ILE A 468 -33.61 -3.87 -2.54
N GLU A 469 -34.63 -3.88 -3.41
CA GLU A 469 -34.71 -4.77 -4.57
C GLU A 469 -34.25 -4.08 -5.86
N ALA A 470 -34.46 -2.77 -5.97
CA ALA A 470 -34.04 -1.98 -7.12
C ALA A 470 -33.70 -0.53 -6.74
N LEU A 471 -32.73 0.03 -7.46
CA LEU A 471 -32.30 1.43 -7.37
C LEU A 471 -32.44 2.08 -8.75
N ASP A 472 -33.17 3.19 -8.82
CA ASP A 472 -33.44 3.95 -10.04
C ASP A 472 -34.02 3.10 -11.18
N GLY A 473 -34.92 2.18 -10.83
CA GLY A 473 -35.60 1.28 -11.75
C GLY A 473 -34.77 0.05 -12.18
N ARG A 474 -33.53 -0.07 -11.69
CA ARG A 474 -32.65 -1.20 -12.00
C ARG A 474 -32.55 -2.17 -10.81
N PRO A 475 -32.79 -3.48 -11.03
CA PRO A 475 -32.63 -4.49 -9.98
C PRO A 475 -31.20 -4.51 -9.40
N VAL A 476 -31.09 -4.82 -8.10
CA VAL A 476 -29.78 -4.89 -7.43
C VAL A 476 -28.84 -5.91 -8.09
N ASP A 477 -29.34 -7.07 -8.51
CA ASP A 477 -28.50 -8.08 -9.18
C ASP A 477 -27.92 -7.57 -10.50
N ALA A 478 -28.69 -6.78 -11.27
CA ALA A 478 -28.21 -6.15 -12.48
C ALA A 478 -27.15 -5.07 -12.21
N TRP A 479 -27.20 -4.41 -11.05
CA TRP A 479 -26.11 -3.52 -10.61
C TRP A 479 -24.86 -4.32 -10.26
N ILE A 480 -24.99 -5.41 -9.49
CA ILE A 480 -23.85 -6.25 -9.11
C ILE A 480 -23.14 -6.77 -10.36
N GLU A 481 -23.88 -7.28 -11.35
CA GLU A 481 -23.31 -7.80 -12.60
C GLU A 481 -22.48 -6.76 -13.36
N GLU A 482 -23.00 -5.53 -13.52
CA GLU A 482 -22.29 -4.46 -14.23
C GLU A 482 -21.07 -3.94 -13.47
N LEU A 483 -21.16 -3.87 -12.14
CA LEU A 483 -20.11 -3.27 -11.33
C LEU A 483 -18.98 -4.26 -11.06
N SER A 484 -19.27 -5.56 -10.92
CA SER A 484 -18.30 -6.60 -10.54
C SER A 484 -16.98 -6.58 -11.33
N PRO A 485 -16.96 -6.33 -12.66
CA PRO A 485 -15.72 -6.22 -13.43
C PRO A 485 -14.75 -5.12 -12.96
N TYR A 486 -15.18 -4.17 -12.13
CA TYR A 486 -14.35 -3.04 -11.66
C TYR A 486 -14.04 -3.09 -10.15
N TYR A 487 -14.49 -4.14 -9.45
CA TYR A 487 -14.29 -4.30 -8.01
C TYR A 487 -13.44 -5.54 -7.76
N ALA A 488 -12.16 -5.36 -7.45
CA ALA A 488 -11.32 -6.47 -7.01
C ALA A 488 -11.72 -6.91 -5.59
N ALA A 489 -11.78 -8.21 -5.38
CA ALA A 489 -12.05 -8.81 -4.08
C ALA A 489 -11.60 -10.26 -4.08
N SER A 490 -11.13 -10.73 -2.93
CA SER A 490 -10.67 -12.11 -2.72
C SER A 490 -11.82 -13.10 -2.56
N ASN A 491 -13.03 -12.61 -2.29
CA ASN A 491 -14.24 -13.41 -2.26
C ASN A 491 -15.49 -12.57 -2.55
N GLU A 492 -16.59 -13.25 -2.87
CA GLU A 492 -17.84 -12.57 -3.26
C GLU A 492 -18.48 -11.77 -2.13
N THR A 493 -18.44 -12.26 -0.89
CA THR A 493 -18.93 -11.51 0.29
C THR A 493 -18.28 -10.13 0.38
N THR A 494 -17.00 -10.06 0.05
CA THR A 494 -16.17 -8.85 0.11
C THR A 494 -16.38 -7.95 -1.10
N ARG A 495 -16.60 -8.53 -2.30
CA ARG A 495 -17.01 -7.77 -3.49
C ARG A 495 -18.33 -7.06 -3.23
N LEU A 496 -19.31 -7.78 -2.70
CA LEU A 496 -20.62 -7.24 -2.36
C LEU A 496 -20.56 -6.17 -1.27
N ARG A 497 -19.68 -6.34 -0.27
CA ARG A 497 -19.39 -5.30 0.73
C ARG A 497 -18.92 -4.01 0.06
N ASP A 498 -17.95 -4.10 -0.85
CA ASP A 498 -17.40 -2.94 -1.52
C ASP A 498 -18.44 -2.32 -2.46
N ILE A 499 -19.17 -3.11 -3.24
CA ILE A 499 -20.28 -2.60 -4.06
C ILE A 499 -21.29 -1.86 -3.18
N ALA A 500 -21.72 -2.42 -2.05
CA ALA A 500 -22.68 -1.79 -1.15
C ALA A 500 -22.21 -0.41 -0.63
N TRP A 501 -20.91 -0.23 -0.37
CA TRP A 501 -20.35 1.06 0.06
C TRP A 501 -20.50 2.18 -0.97
N PHE A 502 -20.52 1.83 -2.26
CA PHE A 502 -20.56 2.81 -3.35
C PHE A 502 -21.88 2.83 -4.11
N LEU A 503 -22.72 1.79 -4.00
CA LEU A 503 -23.95 1.65 -4.78
C LEU A 503 -24.93 2.82 -4.61
N GLY A 504 -24.91 3.48 -3.44
CA GLY A 504 -25.71 4.68 -3.19
C GLY A 504 -25.24 5.94 -3.91
N ARG A 505 -24.05 5.92 -4.55
CA ARG A 505 -23.53 7.06 -5.31
C ARG A 505 -24.28 7.27 -6.63
N GLY A 506 -24.40 8.52 -7.02
CA GLY A 506 -25.01 8.90 -8.28
C GLY A 506 -25.09 10.41 -8.47
N PRO A 507 -25.75 10.87 -9.55
CA PRO A 507 -26.08 12.27 -9.73
C PRO A 507 -26.91 12.82 -8.56
N CYS A 508 -26.72 14.10 -8.27
CA CYS A 508 -27.49 14.79 -7.25
C CYS A 508 -28.98 14.86 -7.60
N GLY A 509 -29.84 14.82 -6.57
CA GLY A 509 -31.28 14.73 -6.71
C GLY A 509 -31.86 13.52 -5.98
N LYS A 510 -33.10 13.18 -6.29
CA LYS A 510 -33.80 12.04 -5.67
C LYS A 510 -33.51 10.75 -6.41
N SER A 511 -33.31 9.68 -5.64
CA SER A 511 -33.26 8.32 -6.15
C SER A 511 -34.55 7.58 -5.82
N LYS A 512 -35.04 6.75 -6.74
CA LYS A 512 -36.21 5.91 -6.53
C LYS A 512 -35.76 4.51 -6.12
N LEU A 513 -36.19 4.07 -4.93
CA LEU A 513 -35.92 2.72 -4.43
C LEU A 513 -37.20 1.88 -4.41
N SER A 514 -37.11 0.66 -4.93
CA SER A 514 -38.09 -0.40 -4.65
C SER A 514 -37.54 -1.26 -3.53
N LEU A 515 -38.36 -1.52 -2.50
CA LEU A 515 -37.91 -2.22 -1.30
C LEU A 515 -38.99 -3.11 -0.69
N LEU A 516 -38.57 -4.07 0.13
CA LEU A 516 -39.41 -4.83 1.04
C LEU A 516 -39.19 -4.36 2.47
N ARG A 517 -40.29 -4.10 3.19
CA ARG A 517 -40.28 -3.95 4.65
C ARG A 517 -40.96 -5.16 5.25
N GLY A 518 -40.17 -6.11 5.75
CA GLY A 518 -40.66 -7.48 5.95
C GLY A 518 -40.97 -8.11 4.59
N GLU A 519 -42.22 -8.53 4.38
CA GLU A 519 -42.71 -9.11 3.12
C GLU A 519 -43.58 -8.13 2.30
N VAL A 520 -43.66 -6.86 2.72
CA VAL A 520 -44.54 -5.87 2.09
C VAL A 520 -43.75 -4.99 1.13
N PRO A 521 -44.08 -5.00 -0.18
CA PRO A 521 -43.46 -4.11 -1.16
C PRO A 521 -43.76 -2.64 -0.88
N ARG A 522 -42.74 -1.80 -1.05
CA ARG A 522 -42.80 -0.35 -0.91
C ARG A 522 -41.91 0.32 -1.96
N THR A 523 -42.16 1.61 -2.13
CA THR A 523 -41.30 2.50 -2.90
C THR A 523 -40.96 3.71 -2.06
N ALA A 524 -39.72 4.18 -2.14
CA ALA A 524 -39.26 5.40 -1.50
C ALA A 524 -38.55 6.31 -2.52
N GLU A 525 -38.71 7.61 -2.34
CA GLU A 525 -37.86 8.62 -2.99
C GLU A 525 -36.88 9.16 -1.95
N VAL A 526 -35.61 8.83 -2.12
CA VAL A 526 -34.58 9.21 -1.16
C VAL A 526 -33.69 10.29 -1.77
N PRO A 527 -33.54 11.47 -1.15
CA PRO A 527 -32.63 12.49 -1.64
C PRO A 527 -31.19 12.01 -1.48
N ARG A 528 -30.39 12.09 -2.54
CA ARG A 528 -28.94 11.98 -2.43
C ARG A 528 -28.37 13.31 -1.92
N LEU A 529 -27.42 13.23 -0.99
CA LEU A 529 -26.73 14.37 -0.40
C LEU A 529 -25.42 14.63 -1.15
N GLU A 530 -25.01 15.90 -1.25
CA GLU A 530 -23.75 16.30 -1.87
C GLU A 530 -22.53 15.82 -1.08
N GLY A 531 -21.49 15.44 -1.82
CA GLY A 531 -20.19 15.08 -1.28
C GLY A 531 -19.99 13.58 -1.09
N ARG A 532 -19.22 13.23 -0.06
CA ARG A 532 -18.88 11.83 0.25
C ARG A 532 -19.62 11.41 1.52
N PRO A 533 -20.10 10.14 1.61
CA PRO A 533 -20.66 9.65 2.85
C PRO A 533 -19.63 9.74 3.98
N PRO A 534 -20.07 10.02 5.22
CA PRO A 534 -19.20 9.93 6.38
C PRO A 534 -18.62 8.51 6.51
N ARG A 535 -17.47 8.39 7.19
CA ARG A 535 -16.88 7.08 7.47
C ARG A 535 -17.85 6.25 8.30
N VAL A 536 -18.07 5.01 7.88
CA VAL A 536 -18.89 4.03 8.61
C VAL A 536 -18.29 3.81 10.00
N SER A 537 -19.13 3.82 11.03
CA SER A 537 -18.70 3.54 12.39
C SER A 537 -18.15 2.11 12.51
N PRO A 538 -17.14 1.86 13.36
CA PRO A 538 -16.70 0.49 13.64
C PRO A 538 -17.88 -0.40 14.04
N ARG A 539 -17.92 -1.64 13.53
CA ARG A 539 -19.06 -2.55 13.74
C ARG A 539 -19.00 -3.34 15.05
N ASP A 540 -18.10 -2.93 15.93
CA ASP A 540 -18.01 -3.43 17.29
C ASP A 540 -19.03 -2.75 18.22
N ARG A 541 -19.15 -3.29 19.43
CA ARG A 541 -20.03 -2.73 20.46
C ARG A 541 -19.62 -1.31 20.86
N PRO A 542 -20.58 -0.35 20.92
CA PRO A 542 -20.34 0.98 21.47
C PRO A 542 -19.85 0.96 22.93
N GLY A 543 -19.25 2.06 23.38
CA GLY A 543 -18.73 2.21 24.75
C GLY A 543 -17.22 2.00 24.88
N GLU A 544 -16.77 1.72 26.10
CA GLU A 544 -15.35 1.55 26.44
C GLU A 544 -14.70 0.37 25.70
N THR A 545 -13.37 0.43 25.50
CA THR A 545 -12.56 -0.63 24.89
C THR A 545 -12.74 -1.98 25.59
N PHE A 546 -12.76 -1.98 26.93
CA PHE A 546 -12.99 -3.16 27.75
C PHE A 546 -14.31 -3.02 28.50
N GLN A 547 -15.13 -4.07 28.48
CA GLN A 547 -16.42 -4.12 29.17
C GLN A 547 -16.59 -5.47 29.86
N LEU A 548 -17.31 -5.51 30.98
CA LEU A 548 -17.87 -6.75 31.51
C LEU A 548 -19.31 -6.85 31.01
N LEU A 549 -19.60 -7.82 30.14
CA LEU A 549 -20.97 -8.11 29.70
C LEU A 549 -21.78 -8.77 30.82
N SER A 550 -21.08 -9.50 31.69
CA SER A 550 -21.58 -10.06 32.94
C SER A 550 -20.39 -10.30 33.88
N PRO A 551 -20.61 -10.72 35.14
CA PRO A 551 -19.51 -11.15 36.02
C PRO A 551 -18.67 -12.31 35.45
N GLU A 552 -19.21 -13.09 34.50
CA GLU A 552 -18.55 -14.25 33.91
C GLU A 552 -17.97 -14.00 32.51
N VAL A 553 -18.31 -12.89 31.85
CA VAL A 553 -17.93 -12.63 30.44
C VAL A 553 -17.39 -11.22 30.28
N ALA A 554 -16.12 -11.14 29.87
CA ALA A 554 -15.47 -9.91 29.44
C ALA A 554 -15.62 -9.71 27.93
N TYR A 555 -15.56 -8.46 27.50
CA TYR A 555 -15.59 -8.04 26.11
C TYR A 555 -14.48 -7.03 25.86
N LEU A 556 -13.77 -7.19 24.75
CA LEU A 556 -12.65 -6.36 24.33
C LEU A 556 -12.80 -6.05 22.85
N LYS A 557 -12.94 -4.78 22.48
CA LYS A 557 -12.94 -4.37 21.06
C LYS A 557 -11.56 -3.88 20.63
N LEU A 558 -11.16 -4.24 19.40
CA LEU A 558 -9.84 -3.87 18.90
C LEU A 558 -9.81 -2.50 18.20
N SER A 559 -10.95 -1.91 17.85
CA SER A 559 -11.01 -0.59 17.17
C SER A 559 -10.56 0.60 18.02
N SER A 560 -10.45 0.42 19.33
CA SER A 560 -9.99 1.43 20.28
C SER A 560 -8.97 0.87 21.28
N ILE A 561 -8.32 -0.25 20.95
CA ILE A 561 -7.33 -0.90 21.81
C ILE A 561 -6.00 -0.14 21.81
N ARG A 562 -5.34 -0.15 22.96
CA ARG A 562 -3.98 0.36 23.14
C ARG A 562 -3.08 -0.75 23.68
N ALA A 563 -1.93 -0.97 23.06
CA ALA A 563 -1.00 -2.05 23.40
C ALA A 563 -0.57 -2.00 24.87
N GLN A 564 -0.34 -0.79 25.39
CA GLN A 564 0.07 -0.57 26.78
C GLN A 564 -0.98 -1.01 27.81
N ASP A 565 -2.27 -0.99 27.44
CA ASP A 565 -3.38 -1.28 28.36
C ASP A 565 -3.78 -2.77 28.35
N VAL A 566 -3.24 -3.56 27.41
CA VAL A 566 -3.59 -4.98 27.20
C VAL A 566 -3.41 -5.81 28.47
N ALA A 567 -2.31 -5.61 29.20
CA ALA A 567 -2.07 -6.35 30.44
C ALA A 567 -3.17 -6.06 31.47
N GLY A 568 -3.52 -4.79 31.67
CA GLY A 568 -4.57 -4.37 32.59
C GLY A 568 -5.96 -4.87 32.19
N TYR A 569 -6.27 -4.94 30.89
CA TYR A 569 -7.51 -5.55 30.42
C TYR A 569 -7.60 -7.04 30.75
N LEU A 570 -6.50 -7.78 30.58
CA LEU A 570 -6.49 -9.21 30.92
C LEU A 570 -6.50 -9.47 32.42
N ASP A 571 -5.89 -8.60 33.22
CA ASP A 571 -5.98 -8.68 34.69
C ASP A 571 -7.42 -8.47 35.16
N ARG A 572 -8.13 -7.49 34.58
CA ARG A 572 -9.56 -7.29 34.81
C ARG A 572 -10.42 -8.46 34.34
N ALA A 573 -10.02 -9.12 33.25
CA ALA A 573 -10.68 -10.32 32.76
C ALA A 573 -10.34 -11.58 33.55
N ALA A 574 -9.29 -11.59 34.39
CA ALA A 574 -8.71 -12.82 34.93
C ALA A 574 -9.68 -13.74 35.68
N LYS A 575 -10.76 -13.19 36.25
CA LYS A 575 -11.81 -13.93 36.98
C LYS A 575 -13.01 -14.34 36.10
N THR A 576 -13.08 -13.88 34.85
CA THR A 576 -14.16 -14.24 33.93
C THR A 576 -13.93 -15.64 33.36
N ARG A 577 -15.01 -16.32 32.97
CA ARG A 577 -14.96 -17.61 32.29
C ARG A 577 -14.79 -17.46 30.78
N GLY A 578 -15.23 -16.33 30.22
CA GLY A 578 -15.14 -16.01 28.81
C GLY A 578 -14.62 -14.60 28.54
N LEU A 579 -13.91 -14.47 27.42
CA LEU A 579 -13.48 -13.21 26.81
C LEU A 579 -13.95 -13.18 25.36
N VAL A 580 -14.75 -12.18 25.01
CA VAL A 580 -15.10 -11.87 23.62
C VAL A 580 -14.13 -10.83 23.10
N ILE A 581 -13.43 -11.12 22.01
CA ILE A 581 -12.54 -10.19 21.32
C ILE A 581 -13.21 -9.81 19.99
N ASP A 582 -13.56 -8.55 19.80
CA ASP A 582 -14.29 -8.09 18.62
C ASP A 582 -13.35 -7.45 17.58
N LEU A 583 -13.22 -8.15 16.44
CA LEU A 583 -12.45 -7.78 15.25
C LEU A 583 -13.36 -7.33 14.09
N ARG A 584 -14.65 -7.12 14.34
CA ARG A 584 -15.57 -6.50 13.36
C ARG A 584 -15.37 -4.99 13.24
N GLY A 585 -14.60 -4.40 14.16
CA GLY A 585 -13.93 -3.11 13.98
C GLY A 585 -12.43 -3.32 13.74
N TYR A 586 -11.87 -2.61 12.76
CA TYR A 586 -10.45 -2.75 12.39
C TYR A 586 -9.54 -2.37 13.58
N PRO A 587 -8.50 -3.15 13.91
CA PRO A 587 -7.63 -2.86 15.05
C PRO A 587 -6.99 -1.46 14.97
N SER A 588 -7.03 -0.70 16.07
CA SER A 588 -6.35 0.61 16.15
C SER A 588 -4.84 0.50 16.33
N GLU A 589 -4.35 -0.64 16.80
CA GLU A 589 -2.92 -0.93 16.99
C GLU A 589 -2.59 -2.38 16.63
N PHE A 590 -1.31 -2.65 16.36
CA PHE A 590 -0.83 -3.98 15.96
C PHE A 590 -0.85 -4.98 17.13
N MET A 591 -1.89 -5.84 17.16
CA MET A 591 -2.17 -6.74 18.30
C MET A 591 -1.69 -8.19 18.14
N VAL A 592 -1.13 -8.57 16.99
CA VAL A 592 -0.71 -9.95 16.67
C VAL A 592 0.14 -10.56 17.78
N PHE A 593 1.28 -9.95 18.13
CA PHE A 593 2.15 -10.43 19.19
C PHE A 593 1.75 -9.89 20.57
N THR A 594 1.20 -8.69 20.64
CA THR A 594 0.82 -8.04 21.91
C THR A 594 -0.29 -8.82 22.60
N LEU A 595 -1.33 -9.25 21.90
CA LEU A 595 -2.44 -10.00 22.48
C LEU A 595 -2.27 -11.51 22.28
N GLY A 596 -1.82 -11.97 21.11
CA GLY A 596 -1.69 -13.41 20.82
C GLY A 596 -0.79 -14.16 21.81
N ARG A 597 0.34 -13.57 22.20
CA ARG A 597 1.27 -14.17 23.19
C ARG A 597 0.66 -14.38 24.57
N ARG A 598 -0.41 -13.65 24.89
CA ARG A 598 -1.13 -13.75 26.17
C ARG A 598 -2.27 -14.77 26.14
N LEU A 599 -2.49 -15.43 25.00
CA LEU A 599 -3.50 -16.48 24.83
C LEU A 599 -2.88 -17.88 24.68
N VAL A 600 -1.56 -17.99 24.58
CA VAL A 600 -0.82 -19.26 24.43
C VAL A 600 -0.03 -19.61 25.70
N GLU A 601 0.16 -20.91 25.95
CA GLU A 601 0.84 -21.42 27.17
C GLU A 601 2.23 -22.02 26.88
N LYS A 602 2.57 -22.19 25.60
CA LYS A 602 3.87 -22.66 25.10
C LYS A 602 4.17 -21.98 23.76
N PRO A 603 5.42 -21.99 23.26
CA PRO A 603 5.74 -21.50 21.92
C PRO A 603 4.82 -22.15 20.89
N THR A 604 4.02 -21.35 20.18
CA THR A 604 2.94 -21.85 19.31
C THR A 604 3.05 -21.22 17.92
N PRO A 605 3.35 -21.99 16.86
CA PRO A 605 3.27 -21.53 15.48
C PRO A 605 1.85 -21.09 15.12
N PHE A 606 1.69 -20.00 14.37
CA PHE A 606 0.36 -19.50 14.01
C PHE A 606 0.21 -19.04 12.56
N ALA A 607 1.31 -18.71 11.86
CA ALA A 607 1.28 -18.25 10.48
C ALA A 607 2.56 -18.64 9.73
N ARG A 608 2.47 -18.70 8.40
CA ARG A 608 3.60 -18.82 7.46
C ARG A 608 3.33 -17.89 6.29
N PHE A 609 4.38 -17.44 5.63
CA PHE A 609 4.30 -16.59 4.44
C PHE A 609 5.03 -17.27 3.28
N THR A 610 4.73 -16.87 2.06
CA THR A 610 5.55 -17.21 0.90
C THR A 610 6.45 -16.05 0.54
N GLU A 611 7.66 -16.34 0.10
CA GLU A 611 8.61 -15.34 -0.39
C GLU A 611 8.96 -15.63 -1.86
N GLY A 612 8.94 -14.59 -2.69
CA GLY A 612 9.33 -14.68 -4.11
C GLY A 612 10.84 -14.86 -4.26
N ASP A 613 11.26 -15.67 -5.22
CA ASP A 613 12.67 -15.90 -5.53
C ASP A 613 13.17 -14.91 -6.59
N LEU A 614 14.24 -14.18 -6.30
CA LEU A 614 14.83 -13.21 -7.23
C LEU A 614 15.61 -13.89 -8.37
N ASP A 615 16.18 -15.07 -8.15
CA ASP A 615 16.93 -15.80 -9.17
C ASP A 615 16.00 -16.67 -10.04
N ASN A 616 14.77 -16.89 -9.56
CA ASN A 616 13.73 -17.63 -10.26
C ASN A 616 12.41 -16.83 -10.24
N PRO A 617 12.30 -15.71 -10.99
CA PRO A 617 11.07 -14.91 -11.02
C PRO A 617 9.84 -15.77 -11.29
N GLY A 618 8.85 -15.65 -10.42
CA GLY A 618 7.68 -16.52 -10.40
C GLY A 618 7.83 -17.77 -9.53
N ALA A 619 8.95 -18.03 -8.88
CA ALA A 619 9.01 -19.07 -7.85
C ALA A 619 8.68 -18.47 -6.48
N PHE A 620 7.92 -19.20 -5.68
CA PHE A 620 7.60 -18.83 -4.31
C PHE A 620 7.90 -19.98 -3.37
N THR A 621 8.51 -19.73 -2.23
CA THR A 621 8.79 -20.74 -1.21
C THR A 621 8.20 -20.34 0.13
N TRP A 622 7.77 -21.32 0.92
CA TRP A 622 7.24 -21.05 2.25
C TRP A 622 8.36 -20.70 3.23
N THR A 623 8.14 -19.64 4.00
CA THR A 623 8.99 -19.28 5.12
C THR A 623 8.84 -20.26 6.29
N GLN A 624 9.74 -20.13 7.26
CA GLN A 624 9.59 -20.78 8.55
C GLN A 624 8.36 -20.22 9.28
N PRO A 625 7.63 -21.05 10.04
CA PRO A 625 6.48 -20.57 10.79
C PRO A 625 6.84 -19.45 11.77
N LEU A 626 5.98 -18.43 11.83
CA LEU A 626 6.03 -17.45 12.90
C LEU A 626 5.43 -18.06 14.17
N VAL A 627 6.07 -17.78 15.30
CA VAL A 627 5.79 -18.39 16.59
C VAL A 627 5.38 -17.32 17.62
N LEU A 628 4.30 -17.59 18.35
CA LEU A 628 3.90 -16.83 19.53
C LEU A 628 4.63 -17.40 20.75
N GLU A 629 5.51 -16.60 21.33
CA GLU A 629 6.15 -16.89 22.62
C GLU A 629 5.24 -16.46 23.78
N PRO A 630 4.90 -17.35 24.73
CA PRO A 630 4.01 -17.00 25.84
C PRO A 630 4.46 -15.78 26.64
N GLN A 631 3.51 -14.92 26.99
CA GLN A 631 3.75 -13.71 27.79
C GLN A 631 2.67 -13.53 28.86
N ALA A 632 3.08 -13.12 30.06
CA ALA A 632 2.18 -12.76 31.15
C ALA A 632 1.62 -11.32 31.00
N PRO A 633 0.40 -11.04 31.50
CA PRO A 633 -0.56 -12.00 32.04
C PRO A 633 -1.18 -12.86 30.94
N THR A 634 -1.38 -14.16 31.22
CA THR A 634 -1.99 -15.12 30.27
C THR A 634 -3.46 -15.34 30.61
N TYR A 635 -4.37 -15.14 29.64
CA TYR A 635 -5.78 -15.39 29.85
C TYR A 635 -6.11 -16.88 29.74
N ARG A 636 -6.71 -17.44 30.81
CA ARG A 636 -6.99 -18.88 30.93
C ARG A 636 -8.45 -19.28 30.68
N GLY A 637 -9.34 -18.33 30.47
CA GLY A 637 -10.73 -18.60 30.10
C GLY A 637 -10.91 -19.01 28.64
N ARG A 638 -12.18 -19.14 28.21
CA ARG A 638 -12.55 -19.36 26.81
C ARG A 638 -12.53 -18.05 26.05
N VAL A 639 -12.13 -18.08 24.79
CA VAL A 639 -12.04 -16.87 23.94
C VAL A 639 -12.94 -17.03 22.72
N ALA A 640 -13.80 -16.05 22.47
CA ALA A 640 -14.57 -15.95 21.23
C ALA A 640 -14.06 -14.74 20.43
N ILE A 641 -13.63 -14.96 19.19
CA ILE A 641 -13.07 -13.94 18.31
C ILE A 641 -14.13 -13.61 17.26
N LEU A 642 -14.67 -12.40 17.27
CA LEU A 642 -15.73 -11.99 16.35
C LEU A 642 -15.14 -11.39 15.08
N VAL A 643 -15.48 -11.94 13.92
CA VAL A 643 -15.02 -11.45 12.60
C VAL A 643 -16.19 -11.32 11.62
N ASN A 644 -16.01 -10.56 10.56
CA ASN A 644 -16.99 -10.42 9.48
C ASN A 644 -16.32 -9.90 8.19
N GLU A 645 -17.12 -9.48 7.22
CA GLU A 645 -16.66 -9.05 5.89
C GLU A 645 -15.77 -7.80 5.91
N VAL A 646 -15.71 -7.04 7.01
CA VAL A 646 -14.78 -5.89 7.15
C VAL A 646 -13.48 -6.26 7.86
N SER A 647 -13.36 -7.46 8.42
CA SER A 647 -12.10 -7.98 8.95
C SER A 647 -11.19 -8.31 7.76
N ILE A 648 -10.20 -7.46 7.49
CA ILE A 648 -9.23 -7.56 6.39
C ILE A 648 -7.80 -7.43 6.92
N SER A 649 -6.80 -7.95 6.20
CA SER A 649 -5.39 -7.63 6.41
C SER A 649 -4.96 -7.85 7.86
N GLN A 650 -4.47 -6.82 8.56
CA GLN A 650 -4.06 -6.89 9.96
C GLN A 650 -5.14 -7.50 10.88
N ALA A 651 -6.42 -7.30 10.60
CA ALA A 651 -7.51 -7.90 11.38
C ALA A 651 -7.52 -9.43 11.21
N GLU A 652 -7.31 -9.94 10.00
CA GLU A 652 -7.22 -11.38 9.71
C GLU A 652 -5.95 -11.98 10.32
N TYR A 653 -4.81 -11.30 10.15
CA TYR A 653 -3.55 -11.72 10.76
C TYR A 653 -3.64 -11.79 12.30
N THR A 654 -4.33 -10.81 12.90
CA THR A 654 -4.62 -10.80 14.34
C THR A 654 -5.54 -11.97 14.70
N ALA A 655 -6.62 -12.22 13.94
CA ALA A 655 -7.50 -13.36 14.18
C ALA A 655 -6.74 -14.70 14.16
N MET A 656 -5.80 -14.88 13.21
CA MET A 656 -4.95 -16.07 13.15
C MET A 656 -4.11 -16.24 14.42
N ALA A 657 -3.47 -15.18 14.89
CA ALA A 657 -2.67 -15.20 16.13
C ALA A 657 -3.53 -15.50 17.36
N LEU A 658 -4.71 -14.90 17.47
CA LEU A 658 -5.62 -15.13 18.59
C LEU A 658 -6.19 -16.56 18.59
N ARG A 659 -6.50 -17.10 17.40
CA ARG A 659 -7.00 -18.47 17.21
C ARG A 659 -5.98 -19.54 17.63
N ALA A 660 -4.69 -19.22 17.64
CA ALA A 660 -3.65 -20.13 18.12
C ALA A 660 -3.78 -20.46 19.63
N GLY A 661 -4.54 -19.66 20.39
CA GLY A 661 -4.86 -19.96 21.78
C GLY A 661 -5.70 -21.25 21.90
N PRO A 662 -5.38 -22.18 22.81
CA PRO A 662 -6.00 -23.51 22.86
C PRO A 662 -7.49 -23.51 23.23
N ARG A 663 -8.04 -22.36 23.68
CA ARG A 663 -9.44 -22.17 24.06
C ARG A 663 -10.12 -21.09 23.23
N ALA A 664 -9.53 -20.69 22.12
CA ALA A 664 -10.05 -19.67 21.22
C ALA A 664 -10.89 -20.30 20.09
N VAL A 665 -12.01 -19.66 19.77
CA VAL A 665 -12.83 -19.98 18.60
C VAL A 665 -13.14 -18.71 17.82
N VAL A 666 -13.12 -18.79 16.50
CA VAL A 666 -13.53 -17.71 15.60
C VAL A 666 -15.02 -17.87 15.31
N VAL A 667 -15.79 -16.78 15.45
CA VAL A 667 -17.25 -16.75 15.30
C VAL A 667 -17.63 -15.54 14.44
N GLY A 668 -18.52 -15.72 13.46
CA GLY A 668 -19.03 -14.61 12.66
C GLY A 668 -19.20 -14.95 11.18
N GLY A 669 -18.99 -13.97 10.32
CA GLY A 669 -19.08 -14.10 8.86
C GLY A 669 -17.72 -14.30 8.19
N THR A 670 -17.75 -14.58 6.88
CA THR A 670 -16.56 -14.64 6.03
C THR A 670 -15.78 -13.32 6.10
N THR A 671 -14.47 -13.41 6.32
CA THR A 671 -13.56 -12.26 6.31
C THR A 671 -13.23 -11.80 4.90
N ALA A 672 -12.42 -10.75 4.76
CA ALA A 672 -12.04 -10.26 3.44
C ALA A 672 -11.23 -11.27 2.62
N GLY A 673 -10.55 -12.22 3.27
CA GLY A 673 -9.70 -13.20 2.60
C GLY A 673 -8.47 -12.56 1.98
N ALA A 674 -7.98 -11.48 2.56
CA ALA A 674 -6.85 -10.71 2.06
C ALA A 674 -5.91 -10.42 3.23
N ASP A 675 -5.30 -11.47 3.76
CA ASP A 675 -4.17 -11.35 4.68
C ASP A 675 -2.87 -11.17 3.86
N GLY A 676 -1.95 -10.35 4.35
CA GLY A 676 -0.65 -10.16 3.71
C GLY A 676 -0.18 -8.71 3.64
N ASN A 677 1.10 -8.58 3.29
CA ASN A 677 1.71 -7.30 2.97
C ASN A 677 1.38 -6.92 1.54
N VAL A 678 1.29 -5.62 1.29
CA VAL A 678 1.06 -5.07 -0.04
C VAL A 678 2.33 -4.44 -0.62
N SER A 679 2.44 -4.49 -1.93
CA SER A 679 3.52 -3.90 -2.72
C SER A 679 2.93 -2.85 -3.65
N ARG A 680 3.41 -1.60 -3.58
CA ARG A 680 2.95 -0.53 -4.47
C ARG A 680 3.50 -0.75 -5.87
N ILE A 681 2.63 -0.66 -6.88
CA ILE A 681 3.00 -0.80 -8.29
C ILE A 681 2.74 0.52 -9.02
N PRO A 682 3.78 1.23 -9.46
CA PRO A 682 3.66 2.40 -10.33
C PRO A 682 3.15 2.01 -11.73
N LEU A 683 2.22 2.80 -12.26
CA LEU A 683 1.61 2.64 -13.57
C LEU A 683 1.66 3.95 -14.36
N PRO A 684 1.81 3.91 -15.70
CA PRO A 684 1.84 5.10 -16.54
C PRO A 684 0.68 6.08 -16.29
N GLY A 685 0.98 7.37 -16.27
CA GLY A 685 0.05 8.46 -15.93
C GLY A 685 0.03 8.84 -14.44
N GLY A 686 1.08 8.53 -13.68
CA GLY A 686 1.15 8.84 -12.24
C GLY A 686 0.19 8.00 -11.41
N LEU A 687 -0.24 6.87 -11.97
CA LEU A 687 -1.23 5.98 -11.35
C LEU A 687 -0.53 4.90 -10.53
N TYR A 688 -1.24 4.31 -9.58
CA TYR A 688 -0.71 3.14 -8.88
C TYR A 688 -1.81 2.20 -8.37
N THR A 689 -1.43 0.94 -8.27
CA THR A 689 -2.18 -0.10 -7.53
C THR A 689 -1.31 -0.65 -6.39
N GLN A 690 -1.89 -1.53 -5.58
CA GLN A 690 -1.22 -2.28 -4.52
C GLN A 690 -1.66 -3.74 -4.62
N ILE A 691 -0.72 -4.69 -4.54
CA ILE A 691 -1.03 -6.13 -4.56
C ILE A 691 -0.19 -6.90 -3.54
#